data_AF-A0AAD6PSB4-F1
#
_entry.id   AF-A0AAD6PSB4-F1
#
_cell.length_a   1.000
_cell.length_b   1.000
_cell.length_c   1.000
_cell.angle_alpha   90.00
_cell.angle_beta   90.00
_cell.angle_gamma   90.00
#
_symmetry.space_group_name_H-M   'P 1'
#
loop_
_entity.id
_entity.type
_entity.pdbx_description
1 polymer ?
#
loop_
_entity_poly.entity_id
_entity_poly.type
_entity_poly.pdbx_seq_one_letter_code
_entity_poly.pdbx_strand_id
1 'polypeptide(L)'
;MLKMHVQPETSLIRPFVVCAVLRDITFDEASYNSFIDLQDKLHQNICRRRTLVAIGTHDLDTLQGPFTYEALHPENINFVPLKQEKNFRADELMEFYKSDMKLKKFLHIIENSPVYPIIYDSKRTVLSLPPIINGAHSAITLKTKNVFIECTATDLTKASIVLNTMVTTFSAYCQRKFEVEPVKVIYSDGKSYVYPDLSVYNMEVPLSYITGSIGVSLAAEKVTSLLNRMQLRAEHSVFDDNKCNINVLIPPTRSDVLHPCDVMEDVAIAYGYNDIPKRRLPSMKPLPLNQLEDLIRAEIAMNGFTEVLTWILCSYRENFASLNREDDQSSAVIIGNPRSSDFEVVRTSLMPGALKIIGHNKDHPKPIKIFEVGDIALLDESKDVGATNRRHLAALYCGTNSGFELIHSLVDRIMEVMGTPFVPIGDNTGYYIQRSNEPEFLPGRQASIIYKGKHFGNFGIVHPQVLNNFVITDPCSFLEIDIEHFLQLSQHIEGKEKVKMVEKTKGRKEEVVTREYTINLHKRLHGWLWNSYVFAFREGRRKWNSVKDSGLRKSWVGSLSNSFSHLVPCAHGAADDLCGNKNYCILIAIRKIVSTLLGVHNFSFTKVSTFKKKAPKAIKEIRKFALKAMGTKDVRVDVKLNKHIWSRGIRSVPRRIRVRISRRRNDDEDAKEELYSLVTVAELPPEGTKGLGTKVIEEDD
;
A
#
# COMPACT_ATOMS: atom_id res chain seq x y z
N MET A 1 -18.13 -54.98 -16.37
CA MET A 1 -18.09 -53.51 -16.21
C MET A 1 -19.51 -53.02 -16.03
N LEU A 2 -19.80 -52.43 -14.88
CA LEU A 2 -21.10 -51.84 -14.57
C LEU A 2 -21.36 -50.61 -15.45
N LYS A 3 -22.65 -50.30 -15.66
CA LYS A 3 -23.09 -49.19 -16.52
C LYS A 3 -23.98 -48.24 -15.71
N MET A 4 -23.75 -46.94 -15.89
CA MET A 4 -24.59 -45.85 -15.38
C MET A 4 -25.15 -45.09 -16.59
N HIS A 5 -26.48 -45.04 -16.72
CA HIS A 5 -27.15 -44.33 -17.81
C HIS A 5 -27.66 -42.97 -17.32
N VAL A 6 -27.25 -41.89 -17.97
CA VAL A 6 -27.64 -40.51 -17.62
C VAL A 6 -28.74 -40.04 -18.55
N GLN A 7 -29.88 -39.65 -17.97
CA GLN A 7 -31.03 -39.14 -18.70
C GLN A 7 -30.94 -37.62 -18.96
N PRO A 8 -31.53 -37.10 -20.05
CA PRO A 8 -31.36 -35.72 -20.47
C PRO A 8 -31.89 -34.68 -19.46
N GLU A 9 -32.91 -35.03 -18.67
CA GLU A 9 -33.55 -34.16 -17.67
C GLU A 9 -32.56 -33.73 -16.57
N THR A 10 -31.52 -34.53 -16.33
CA THR A 10 -30.48 -34.22 -15.33
C THR A 10 -29.75 -32.90 -15.63
N SER A 11 -29.72 -32.48 -16.90
CA SER A 11 -29.10 -31.23 -17.33
C SER A 11 -29.78 -29.98 -16.77
N LEU A 12 -31.05 -30.10 -16.37
CA LEU A 12 -31.82 -28.98 -15.79
C LEU A 12 -31.35 -28.61 -14.37
N ILE A 13 -30.61 -29.51 -13.70
CA ILE A 13 -30.17 -29.28 -12.32
C ILE A 13 -28.71 -29.63 -12.08
N ARG A 14 -28.28 -30.85 -12.40
CA ARG A 14 -26.94 -31.37 -12.12
C ARG A 14 -26.53 -32.33 -13.25
N PRO A 15 -25.89 -31.80 -14.31
CA PRO A 15 -25.70 -32.53 -15.57
C PRO A 15 -24.75 -33.73 -15.49
N PHE A 16 -23.86 -33.79 -14.50
CA PHE A 16 -22.75 -34.75 -14.51
C PHE A 16 -22.85 -35.77 -13.38
N VAL A 17 -22.44 -37.00 -13.68
CA VAL A 17 -22.20 -38.05 -12.69
C VAL A 17 -20.93 -38.83 -13.06
N VAL A 18 -20.12 -39.13 -12.05
CA VAL A 18 -18.95 -40.00 -12.17
C VAL A 18 -19.06 -41.12 -11.14
N CYS A 19 -18.62 -42.33 -11.47
CA CYS A 19 -18.82 -43.52 -10.64
C CYS A 19 -17.58 -44.40 -10.59
N ALA A 20 -17.40 -45.14 -9.51
CA ALA A 20 -16.38 -46.17 -9.37
C ALA A 20 -16.83 -47.28 -8.40
N VAL A 21 -16.17 -48.43 -8.45
CA VAL A 21 -16.40 -49.53 -7.50
C VAL A 21 -15.10 -49.93 -6.82
N LEU A 22 -15.16 -50.08 -5.50
CA LEU A 22 -14.13 -50.72 -4.69
C LEU A 22 -14.61 -52.13 -4.32
N ARG A 23 -13.92 -53.15 -4.81
CA ARG A 23 -14.23 -54.58 -4.57
C ARG A 23 -13.49 -55.12 -3.36
N ASP A 24 -14.17 -55.98 -2.61
CA ASP A 24 -13.61 -56.72 -1.49
C ASP A 24 -12.85 -55.83 -0.49
N ILE A 25 -13.43 -54.69 -0.15
CA ILE A 25 -12.88 -53.77 0.85
C ILE A 25 -13.02 -54.39 2.26
N THR A 26 -12.01 -54.13 3.09
CA THR A 26 -12.00 -54.53 4.50
C THR A 26 -12.18 -53.31 5.38
N PHE A 27 -13.35 -53.21 6.03
CA PHE A 27 -13.61 -52.17 7.03
C PHE A 27 -13.36 -52.71 8.43
N ASP A 28 -12.50 -52.01 9.16
CA ASP A 28 -12.50 -52.00 10.61
C ASP A 28 -13.19 -50.72 11.09
N GLU A 29 -13.36 -50.57 12.41
CA GLU A 29 -14.03 -49.38 12.95
C GLU A 29 -13.27 -48.08 12.62
N ALA A 30 -11.94 -48.12 12.58
CA ALA A 30 -11.12 -46.95 12.30
C ALA A 30 -11.17 -46.56 10.82
N SER A 31 -11.05 -47.53 9.90
CA SER A 31 -11.08 -47.30 8.46
C SER A 31 -12.48 -46.92 7.97
N TYR A 32 -13.54 -47.47 8.57
CA TYR A 32 -14.91 -47.03 8.31
C TYR A 32 -15.14 -45.59 8.75
N ASN A 33 -14.76 -45.24 9.99
CA ASN A 33 -14.88 -43.87 10.48
C ASN A 33 -14.02 -42.91 9.63
N SER A 34 -12.82 -43.31 9.22
CA SER A 34 -11.97 -42.54 8.31
C SER A 34 -12.60 -42.37 6.92
N PHE A 35 -13.34 -43.36 6.42
CA PHE A 35 -14.03 -43.29 5.14
C PHE A 35 -15.15 -42.26 5.15
N ILE A 36 -16.00 -42.31 6.18
CA ILE A 36 -17.08 -41.33 6.38
C ILE A 36 -16.51 -39.92 6.63
N ASP A 37 -15.46 -39.80 7.47
CA ASP A 37 -14.82 -38.52 7.75
C ASP A 37 -14.20 -37.88 6.49
N LEU A 38 -13.57 -38.68 5.62
CA LEU A 38 -13.06 -38.17 4.34
C LEU A 38 -14.20 -37.66 3.45
N GLN A 39 -15.30 -38.42 3.33
CA GLN A 39 -16.46 -38.00 2.56
C GLN A 39 -17.03 -36.67 3.07
N ASP A 40 -17.20 -36.52 4.39
CA ASP A 40 -17.71 -35.29 5.00
C ASP A 40 -16.74 -34.10 4.83
N LYS A 41 -15.43 -34.32 4.94
CA LYS A 41 -14.40 -33.28 4.69
C LYS A 41 -14.41 -32.81 3.24
N LEU A 42 -14.50 -33.74 2.28
CA LEU A 42 -14.61 -33.40 0.85
C LEU A 42 -15.90 -32.62 0.57
N HIS A 43 -17.02 -33.03 1.17
CA HIS A 43 -18.30 -32.32 1.08
C HIS A 43 -18.22 -30.88 1.59
N GLN A 44 -17.55 -30.65 2.71
CA GLN A 44 -17.43 -29.32 3.30
C GLN A 44 -16.51 -28.40 2.48
N ASN A 45 -15.39 -28.93 2.00
CA ASN A 45 -14.33 -28.15 1.35
C ASN A 45 -14.49 -28.10 -0.18
N ILE A 46 -13.93 -29.09 -0.90
CA ILE A 46 -13.84 -29.11 -2.37
C ILE A 46 -15.23 -29.03 -3.02
N CYS A 47 -16.21 -29.70 -2.42
CA CYS A 47 -17.59 -29.72 -2.93
C CYS A 47 -18.40 -28.46 -2.59
N ARG A 48 -17.85 -27.52 -1.80
CA ARG A 48 -18.54 -26.34 -1.26
C ARG A 48 -19.89 -26.66 -0.63
N ARG A 49 -19.88 -27.44 0.45
CA ARG A 49 -21.10 -27.89 1.15
C ARG A 49 -22.08 -28.57 0.20
N ARG A 50 -21.57 -29.51 -0.62
CA ARG A 50 -22.32 -30.30 -1.61
C ARG A 50 -22.94 -29.54 -2.78
N THR A 51 -22.81 -28.20 -2.85
CA THR A 51 -23.36 -27.40 -3.96
C THR A 51 -22.77 -27.83 -5.30
N LEU A 52 -21.45 -28.00 -5.39
CA LEU A 52 -20.78 -28.34 -6.65
C LEU A 52 -20.77 -29.85 -6.93
N VAL A 53 -20.49 -30.67 -5.92
CA VAL A 53 -20.39 -32.13 -6.04
C VAL A 53 -21.03 -32.78 -4.81
N ALA A 54 -21.84 -33.81 -4.99
CA ALA A 54 -22.33 -34.64 -3.89
C ALA A 54 -21.89 -36.09 -4.11
N ILE A 55 -21.35 -36.68 -3.06
CA ILE A 55 -20.82 -38.04 -3.04
C ILE A 55 -21.85 -38.91 -2.33
N GLY A 56 -22.34 -39.92 -3.01
CA GLY A 56 -22.99 -41.07 -2.39
C GLY A 56 -22.06 -42.28 -2.38
N THR A 57 -22.33 -43.15 -1.42
CA THR A 57 -21.55 -44.34 -1.14
C THR A 57 -22.55 -45.42 -0.77
N HIS A 58 -22.48 -46.52 -1.49
CA HIS A 58 -23.51 -47.55 -1.47
C HIS A 58 -22.92 -48.93 -1.29
N ASP A 59 -23.60 -49.77 -0.51
CA ASP A 59 -23.33 -51.20 -0.50
C ASP A 59 -23.80 -51.80 -1.83
N LEU A 60 -22.84 -52.26 -2.64
CA LEU A 60 -23.11 -52.80 -3.96
C LEU A 60 -23.78 -54.17 -3.87
N ASP A 61 -23.60 -54.92 -2.77
CA ASP A 61 -24.16 -56.26 -2.62
C ASP A 61 -25.69 -56.24 -2.44
N THR A 62 -26.26 -55.09 -2.06
CA THR A 62 -27.72 -54.89 -1.94
C THR A 62 -28.38 -54.40 -3.24
N LEU A 63 -27.59 -54.09 -4.27
CA LEU A 63 -28.03 -53.41 -5.48
C LEU A 63 -27.79 -54.26 -6.74
N GLN A 64 -28.54 -53.97 -7.81
CA GLN A 64 -28.38 -54.66 -9.10
C GLN A 64 -28.28 -53.68 -10.27
N GLY A 65 -27.15 -53.67 -10.97
CA GLY A 65 -26.98 -52.87 -12.19
C GLY A 65 -27.74 -53.42 -13.40
N PRO A 66 -27.92 -52.64 -14.48
CA PRO A 66 -27.40 -51.28 -14.69
C PRO A 66 -28.11 -50.22 -13.85
N PHE A 67 -27.43 -49.10 -13.60
CA PHE A 67 -27.95 -47.96 -12.84
C PHE A 67 -28.42 -46.85 -13.77
N THR A 68 -29.38 -46.04 -13.33
CA THR A 68 -29.85 -44.85 -14.06
C THR A 68 -29.78 -43.61 -13.18
N TYR A 69 -29.34 -42.48 -13.76
CA TYR A 69 -29.35 -41.16 -13.15
C TYR A 69 -30.37 -40.28 -13.89
N GLU A 70 -31.40 -39.87 -13.17
CA GLU A 70 -32.61 -39.24 -13.70
C GLU A 70 -32.91 -37.95 -12.93
N ALA A 71 -33.75 -37.08 -13.49
CA ALA A 71 -34.35 -35.97 -12.75
C ALA A 71 -35.86 -35.99 -12.94
N LEU A 72 -36.60 -36.16 -11.84
CA LEU A 72 -38.06 -36.34 -11.85
C LEU A 72 -38.72 -35.26 -11.00
N HIS A 73 -40.00 -34.99 -11.24
CA HIS A 73 -40.78 -34.14 -10.35
C HIS A 73 -40.83 -34.73 -8.92
N PRO A 74 -40.76 -33.89 -7.87
CA PRO A 74 -40.72 -34.36 -6.47
C PRO A 74 -41.87 -35.31 -6.09
N GLU A 75 -43.05 -35.12 -6.68
CA GLU A 75 -44.24 -35.95 -6.42
C GLU A 75 -44.08 -37.41 -6.90
N ASN A 76 -43.19 -37.65 -7.87
CA ASN A 76 -42.99 -38.97 -8.49
C ASN A 76 -41.88 -39.78 -7.81
N ILE A 77 -41.27 -39.24 -6.75
CA ILE A 77 -40.14 -39.86 -6.06
C ILE A 77 -40.59 -40.31 -4.68
N ASN A 78 -40.51 -41.62 -4.43
CA ASN A 78 -40.79 -42.23 -3.13
C ASN A 78 -39.65 -43.16 -2.72
N PHE A 79 -39.06 -42.93 -1.55
CA PHE A 79 -38.07 -43.84 -0.99
C PHE A 79 -37.94 -43.72 0.53
N VAL A 80 -37.28 -44.72 1.12
CA VAL A 80 -36.91 -44.71 2.54
C VAL A 80 -35.51 -44.08 2.68
N PRO A 81 -35.39 -42.87 3.25
CA PRO A 81 -34.11 -42.19 3.41
C PRO A 81 -33.29 -42.80 4.55
N LEU A 82 -31.98 -42.57 4.52
CA LEU A 82 -31.05 -43.08 5.53
C LEU A 82 -31.50 -42.74 6.97
N LYS A 83 -31.43 -43.73 7.87
CA LYS A 83 -31.87 -43.64 9.29
C LYS A 83 -33.38 -43.38 9.49
N GLN A 84 -34.20 -43.64 8.49
CA GLN A 84 -35.66 -43.65 8.63
C GLN A 84 -36.21 -45.03 8.24
N GLU A 85 -37.39 -45.36 8.76
CA GLU A 85 -38.14 -46.59 8.40
C GLU A 85 -39.34 -46.28 7.50
N LYS A 86 -39.88 -45.06 7.62
CA LYS A 86 -41.03 -44.60 6.83
C LYS A 86 -40.60 -44.27 5.40
N ASN A 87 -41.44 -44.63 4.44
CA ASN A 87 -41.32 -44.19 3.05
C ASN A 87 -41.82 -42.73 2.92
N PHE A 88 -41.02 -41.87 2.29
CA PHE A 88 -41.35 -40.47 2.08
C PHE A 88 -41.42 -40.13 0.61
N ARG A 89 -42.38 -39.27 0.24
CA ARG A 89 -42.36 -38.56 -1.02
C ARG A 89 -41.36 -37.41 -0.95
N ALA A 90 -40.69 -37.06 -2.04
CA ALA A 90 -39.55 -36.16 -1.97
C ALA A 90 -39.90 -34.72 -1.55
N ASP A 91 -41.10 -34.24 -1.84
CA ASP A 91 -41.64 -32.96 -1.35
C ASP A 91 -41.89 -32.98 0.17
N GLU A 92 -42.51 -34.04 0.68
CA GLU A 92 -42.71 -34.26 2.12
C GLU A 92 -41.39 -34.39 2.86
N LEU A 93 -40.39 -35.00 2.22
CA LEU A 93 -39.05 -35.16 2.75
C LEU A 93 -38.33 -33.81 2.95
N MET A 94 -38.51 -32.87 2.01
CA MET A 94 -37.94 -31.53 2.13
C MET A 94 -38.52 -30.79 3.33
N GLU A 95 -39.84 -30.85 3.50
CA GLU A 95 -40.51 -30.22 4.65
C GLU A 95 -40.08 -30.85 5.97
N PHE A 96 -39.99 -32.18 6.02
CA PHE A 96 -39.51 -32.91 7.20
C PHE A 96 -38.11 -32.43 7.64
N TYR A 97 -37.18 -32.28 6.70
CA TYR A 97 -35.80 -31.88 7.00
C TYR A 97 -35.59 -30.38 7.23
N LYS A 98 -36.60 -29.51 7.05
CA LYS A 98 -36.49 -28.09 7.43
C LYS A 98 -36.24 -27.90 8.93
N SER A 99 -36.66 -28.86 9.73
CA SER A 99 -36.43 -28.91 11.18
C SER A 99 -35.05 -29.48 11.56
N ASP A 100 -34.38 -30.20 10.66
CA ASP A 100 -33.13 -30.90 10.94
C ASP A 100 -31.91 -29.95 10.91
N MET A 101 -31.13 -29.90 11.99
CA MET A 101 -30.00 -28.97 12.11
C MET A 101 -28.84 -29.25 11.12
N LYS A 102 -28.70 -30.49 10.65
CA LYS A 102 -27.62 -30.91 9.75
C LYS A 102 -28.04 -30.75 8.30
N LEU A 103 -29.21 -31.28 7.93
CA LEU A 103 -29.67 -31.36 6.54
C LEU A 103 -30.32 -30.07 6.04
N LYS A 104 -30.91 -29.25 6.91
CA LYS A 104 -31.49 -27.94 6.54
C LYS A 104 -30.55 -27.07 5.71
N LYS A 105 -29.25 -27.16 5.97
CA LYS A 105 -28.21 -26.39 5.27
C LYS A 105 -28.10 -26.73 3.79
N PHE A 106 -28.58 -27.89 3.35
CA PHE A 106 -28.45 -28.37 1.96
C PHE A 106 -29.75 -28.32 1.16
N LEU A 107 -30.91 -28.16 1.80
CA LEU A 107 -32.22 -28.20 1.14
C LEU A 107 -32.33 -27.13 0.03
N HIS A 108 -31.87 -25.91 0.32
CA HIS A 108 -31.88 -24.78 -0.62
C HIS A 108 -31.17 -25.05 -1.96
N ILE A 109 -30.34 -26.10 -2.06
CA ILE A 109 -29.62 -26.44 -3.30
C ILE A 109 -30.60 -26.90 -4.38
N ILE A 110 -31.62 -27.68 -4.01
CA ILE A 110 -32.58 -28.25 -4.97
C ILE A 110 -34.04 -27.93 -4.65
N GLU A 111 -34.36 -27.40 -3.47
CA GLU A 111 -35.74 -27.15 -3.01
C GLU A 111 -36.61 -26.41 -4.04
N ASN A 112 -36.06 -25.37 -4.67
CA ASN A 112 -36.77 -24.53 -5.65
C ASN A 112 -36.69 -25.05 -7.10
N SER A 113 -36.07 -26.22 -7.33
CA SER A 113 -35.97 -26.82 -8.66
C SER A 113 -37.28 -27.52 -9.05
N PRO A 114 -37.73 -27.44 -10.31
CA PRO A 114 -38.91 -28.15 -10.77
C PRO A 114 -38.74 -29.69 -10.77
N VAL A 115 -37.50 -30.17 -10.85
CA VAL A 115 -37.13 -31.58 -10.87
C VAL A 115 -36.02 -31.86 -9.85
N TYR A 116 -36.07 -33.03 -9.21
CA TYR A 116 -35.04 -33.49 -8.28
C TYR A 116 -34.22 -34.62 -8.89
N PRO A 117 -32.89 -34.59 -8.74
CA PRO A 117 -32.01 -35.61 -9.27
C PRO A 117 -32.08 -36.87 -8.40
N ILE A 118 -32.10 -38.04 -9.03
CA ILE A 118 -32.28 -39.33 -8.36
C ILE A 118 -31.53 -40.43 -9.09
N ILE A 119 -31.05 -41.41 -8.34
CA ILE A 119 -30.33 -42.56 -8.87
C ILE A 119 -31.11 -43.84 -8.57
N TYR A 120 -31.32 -44.66 -9.59
CA TYR A 120 -32.01 -45.95 -9.50
C TYR A 120 -31.11 -47.13 -9.89
N ASP A 121 -31.44 -48.30 -9.35
CA ASP A 121 -30.95 -49.59 -9.84
C ASP A 121 -31.87 -50.20 -10.91
N SER A 122 -31.50 -51.37 -11.44
CA SER A 122 -32.29 -52.11 -12.44
C SER A 122 -33.69 -52.52 -11.95
N LYS A 123 -33.90 -52.62 -10.64
CA LYS A 123 -35.18 -52.94 -10.00
C LYS A 123 -36.01 -51.69 -9.64
N ARG A 124 -35.56 -50.50 -10.04
CA ARG A 124 -36.16 -49.20 -9.66
C ARG A 124 -36.11 -48.93 -8.15
N THR A 125 -35.12 -49.48 -7.46
CA THR A 125 -34.78 -49.14 -6.07
C THR A 125 -33.99 -47.84 -6.06
N VAL A 126 -34.37 -46.89 -5.20
CA VAL A 126 -33.67 -45.60 -5.07
C VAL A 126 -32.37 -45.77 -4.29
N LEU A 127 -31.25 -45.39 -4.91
CA LEU A 127 -29.93 -45.36 -4.27
C LEU A 127 -29.75 -44.09 -3.44
N SER A 128 -30.00 -42.93 -4.04
CA SER A 128 -29.80 -41.63 -3.40
C SER A 128 -30.67 -40.54 -4.05
N LEU A 129 -30.93 -39.49 -3.28
CA LEU A 129 -31.50 -38.22 -3.72
C LEU A 129 -30.41 -37.13 -3.56
N PRO A 130 -29.47 -37.00 -4.51
CA PRO A 130 -28.42 -36.01 -4.42
C PRO A 130 -28.99 -34.58 -4.42
N PRO A 131 -28.36 -33.59 -3.76
CA PRO A 131 -27.24 -33.66 -2.82
C PRO A 131 -27.67 -33.92 -1.36
N ILE A 132 -28.92 -34.32 -1.10
CA ILE A 132 -29.52 -34.29 0.23
C ILE A 132 -29.17 -35.53 1.04
N ILE A 133 -29.63 -36.71 0.60
CA ILE A 133 -29.56 -37.93 1.41
C ILE A 133 -29.55 -39.19 0.55
N ASN A 134 -28.92 -40.24 1.07
CA ASN A 134 -28.90 -41.57 0.46
C ASN A 134 -30.12 -42.41 0.94
N GLY A 135 -30.45 -43.45 0.19
CA GLY A 135 -31.46 -44.43 0.61
C GLY A 135 -30.95 -45.34 1.73
N ALA A 136 -31.85 -45.83 2.57
CA ALA A 136 -31.52 -46.76 3.64
C ALA A 136 -31.12 -48.16 3.12
N HIS A 137 -31.65 -48.58 1.96
CA HIS A 137 -31.43 -49.90 1.37
C HIS A 137 -29.97 -50.17 0.96
N SER A 138 -29.25 -49.13 0.56
CA SER A 138 -27.86 -49.19 0.10
C SER A 138 -26.88 -48.63 1.14
N ALA A 139 -27.27 -48.55 2.41
CA ALA A 139 -26.44 -48.00 3.47
C ALA A 139 -25.19 -48.86 3.71
N ILE A 140 -24.02 -48.21 3.73
CA ILE A 140 -22.75 -48.88 4.02
C ILE A 140 -22.60 -49.18 5.52
N THR A 141 -22.11 -50.38 5.84
CA THR A 141 -21.85 -50.84 7.20
C THR A 141 -20.46 -51.45 7.33
N LEU A 142 -20.03 -51.81 8.54
CA LEU A 142 -18.76 -52.51 8.77
C LEU A 142 -18.67 -53.87 8.04
N LYS A 143 -19.81 -54.45 7.65
CA LYS A 143 -19.86 -55.74 6.94
C LYS A 143 -19.78 -55.60 5.42
N THR A 144 -19.96 -54.39 4.89
CA THR A 144 -19.97 -54.12 3.46
C THR A 144 -18.63 -54.50 2.83
N LYS A 145 -18.67 -55.29 1.76
CA LYS A 145 -17.49 -55.76 1.02
C LYS A 145 -17.30 -55.06 -0.30
N ASN A 146 -18.38 -54.69 -0.97
CA ASN A 146 -18.32 -54.04 -2.26
C ASN A 146 -18.96 -52.66 -2.14
N VAL A 147 -18.19 -51.60 -2.41
CA VAL A 147 -18.68 -50.22 -2.29
C VAL A 147 -18.80 -49.62 -3.68
N PHE A 148 -20.02 -49.23 -4.04
CA PHE A 148 -20.29 -48.39 -5.21
C PHE A 148 -20.27 -46.93 -4.79
N ILE A 149 -19.45 -46.11 -5.45
CA ILE A 149 -19.30 -44.69 -5.17
C ILE A 149 -19.79 -43.92 -6.38
N GLU A 150 -20.72 -42.99 -6.17
CA GLU A 150 -21.20 -42.10 -7.21
C GLU A 150 -21.09 -40.64 -6.77
N CYS A 151 -20.61 -39.79 -7.67
CA CYS A 151 -20.46 -38.37 -7.45
C CYS A 151 -21.29 -37.61 -8.49
N THR A 152 -22.38 -36.99 -8.07
CA THR A 152 -23.19 -36.11 -8.92
C THR A 152 -22.73 -34.67 -8.78
N ALA A 153 -22.70 -33.92 -9.88
CA ALA A 153 -22.07 -32.61 -9.88
C ALA A 153 -22.62 -31.62 -10.90
N THR A 154 -22.39 -30.34 -10.63
CA THR A 154 -22.45 -29.26 -11.62
C THR A 154 -21.09 -29.02 -12.28
N ASP A 155 -19.99 -29.40 -11.62
CA ASP A 155 -18.62 -29.30 -12.13
C ASP A 155 -18.00 -30.70 -12.28
N LEU A 156 -17.81 -31.14 -13.52
CA LEU A 156 -17.26 -32.45 -13.85
C LEU A 156 -15.82 -32.63 -13.34
N THR A 157 -14.98 -31.58 -13.43
CA THR A 157 -13.56 -31.69 -13.04
C THR A 157 -13.42 -31.96 -11.56
N LYS A 158 -14.20 -31.25 -10.73
CA LYS A 158 -14.23 -31.47 -9.29
C LYS A 158 -14.82 -32.83 -8.94
N ALA A 159 -15.84 -33.28 -9.67
CA ALA A 159 -16.41 -34.60 -9.47
C ALA A 159 -15.36 -35.70 -9.69
N SER A 160 -14.61 -35.61 -10.79
CA SER A 160 -13.51 -36.54 -11.10
C SER A 160 -12.43 -36.51 -10.03
N ILE A 161 -11.99 -35.32 -9.58
CA ILE A 161 -10.97 -35.19 -8.52
C ILE A 161 -11.45 -35.82 -7.20
N VAL A 162 -12.70 -35.56 -6.81
CA VAL A 162 -13.29 -36.09 -5.58
C VAL A 162 -13.40 -37.62 -5.65
N LEU A 163 -13.88 -38.17 -6.77
CA LEU A 163 -13.94 -39.60 -7.00
C LEU A 163 -12.53 -40.22 -6.95
N ASN A 164 -11.58 -39.65 -7.69
CA ASN A 164 -10.19 -40.10 -7.75
C ASN A 164 -9.55 -40.07 -6.35
N THR A 165 -9.79 -39.04 -5.56
CA THR A 165 -9.28 -38.93 -4.18
C THR A 165 -9.82 -40.04 -3.29
N MET A 166 -11.12 -40.32 -3.34
CA MET A 166 -11.72 -41.38 -2.53
C MET A 166 -11.20 -42.76 -2.92
N VAL A 167 -11.20 -43.09 -4.21
CA VAL A 167 -10.80 -44.42 -4.68
C VAL A 167 -9.30 -44.66 -4.51
N THR A 168 -8.45 -43.67 -4.78
CA THR A 168 -6.99 -43.81 -4.60
C THR A 168 -6.61 -43.96 -3.13
N THR A 169 -7.33 -43.30 -2.22
CA THR A 169 -7.09 -43.41 -0.77
C THR A 169 -7.52 -44.76 -0.22
N PHE A 170 -8.72 -45.24 -0.57
CA PHE A 170 -9.31 -46.44 0.05
C PHE A 170 -9.07 -47.74 -0.70
N SER A 171 -8.57 -47.70 -1.94
CA SER A 171 -8.15 -48.90 -2.68
C SER A 171 -7.01 -49.68 -1.99
N ALA A 172 -6.28 -49.05 -1.06
CA ALA A 172 -5.29 -49.73 -0.23
C ALA A 172 -5.88 -50.81 0.71
N TYR A 173 -7.17 -50.70 1.05
CA TYR A 173 -7.90 -51.62 1.94
C TYR A 173 -8.69 -52.71 1.18
N CYS A 174 -8.65 -52.69 -0.15
CA CYS A 174 -9.19 -53.75 -0.99
C CYS A 174 -8.32 -55.01 -0.90
N GLN A 175 -8.91 -56.20 -1.08
CA GLN A 175 -8.16 -57.45 -1.14
C GLN A 175 -7.07 -57.41 -2.21
N ARG A 176 -7.40 -56.88 -3.40
CA ARG A 176 -6.43 -56.49 -4.43
C ARG A 176 -6.08 -55.02 -4.23
N LYS A 177 -4.94 -54.78 -3.60
CA LYS A 177 -4.51 -53.42 -3.22
C LYS A 177 -4.30 -52.54 -4.43
N PHE A 178 -4.77 -51.30 -4.34
CA PHE A 178 -4.65 -50.26 -5.37
C PHE A 178 -5.33 -50.60 -6.71
N GLU A 179 -6.32 -51.50 -6.69
CA GLU A 179 -7.17 -51.82 -7.83
C GLU A 179 -8.56 -51.18 -7.64
N VAL A 180 -9.09 -50.58 -8.71
CA VAL A 180 -10.42 -49.96 -8.72
C VAL A 180 -11.17 -50.49 -9.93
N GLU A 181 -12.40 -50.98 -9.72
CA GLU A 181 -13.24 -51.44 -10.83
C GLU A 181 -13.86 -50.22 -11.53
N PRO A 182 -13.64 -50.07 -12.85
CA PRO A 182 -14.18 -48.95 -13.60
C PRO A 182 -15.68 -49.11 -13.91
N VAL A 183 -16.39 -47.98 -13.99
CA VAL A 183 -17.80 -47.89 -14.35
C VAL A 183 -17.94 -47.09 -15.64
N LYS A 184 -18.74 -47.62 -16.58
CA LYS A 184 -19.04 -46.93 -17.84
C LYS A 184 -20.26 -46.02 -17.65
N VAL A 185 -20.05 -44.71 -17.72
CA VAL A 185 -21.13 -43.71 -17.71
C VAL A 185 -21.53 -43.40 -19.15
N ILE A 186 -22.81 -43.54 -19.46
CA ILE A 186 -23.39 -43.40 -20.80
C ILE A 186 -24.39 -42.25 -20.76
N TYR A 187 -24.13 -41.19 -21.53
CA TYR A 187 -25.00 -40.04 -21.65
C TYR A 187 -26.04 -40.22 -22.77
N SER A 188 -27.14 -39.48 -22.68
CA SER A 188 -28.23 -39.51 -23.66
C SER A 188 -27.82 -39.06 -25.07
N ASP A 189 -26.71 -38.35 -25.21
CA ASP A 189 -26.13 -37.94 -26.50
C ASP A 189 -25.32 -39.08 -27.18
N GLY A 190 -25.29 -40.26 -26.58
CA GLY A 190 -24.55 -41.43 -27.06
C GLY A 190 -23.06 -41.43 -26.67
N LYS A 191 -22.55 -40.38 -26.02
CA LYS A 191 -21.19 -40.37 -25.50
C LYS A 191 -21.09 -41.27 -24.29
N SER A 192 -19.97 -41.98 -24.17
CA SER A 192 -19.69 -42.80 -23.01
C SER A 192 -18.27 -42.59 -22.52
N TYR A 193 -18.12 -42.47 -21.21
CA TYR A 193 -16.85 -42.27 -20.53
C TYR A 193 -16.65 -43.38 -19.50
N VAL A 194 -15.40 -43.72 -19.23
CA VAL A 194 -15.03 -44.72 -18.23
C VAL A 194 -14.41 -43.99 -17.05
N TYR A 195 -14.97 -44.21 -15.87
CA TYR A 195 -14.49 -43.61 -14.61
C TYR A 195 -14.09 -44.70 -13.62
N PRO A 196 -13.15 -44.43 -12.70
CA PRO A 196 -12.35 -43.20 -12.60
C PRO A 196 -11.28 -43.11 -13.68
N ASP A 197 -10.94 -41.89 -14.10
CA ASP A 197 -9.76 -41.64 -14.95
C ASP A 197 -8.56 -41.41 -14.04
N LEU A 198 -7.68 -42.41 -13.96
CA LEU A 198 -6.46 -42.40 -13.16
C LEU A 198 -5.20 -42.19 -14.01
N SER A 199 -5.36 -41.59 -15.20
CA SER A 199 -4.22 -41.26 -16.07
C SER A 199 -3.22 -40.32 -15.37
N VAL A 200 -1.94 -40.54 -15.66
CA VAL A 200 -0.84 -39.73 -15.13
C VAL A 200 -0.57 -38.59 -16.09
N TYR A 201 -0.55 -37.36 -15.58
CA TYR A 201 -0.24 -36.18 -16.39
C TYR A 201 1.28 -35.99 -16.46
N ASN A 202 1.82 -35.83 -17.68
CA ASN A 202 3.25 -35.64 -17.87
C ASN A 202 3.57 -34.15 -18.09
N MET A 203 4.46 -33.60 -17.27
CA MET A 203 4.88 -32.19 -17.32
C MET A 203 6.40 -32.09 -17.43
N GLU A 204 6.88 -31.36 -18.44
CA GLU A 204 8.29 -31.08 -18.62
C GLU A 204 8.66 -29.72 -18.03
N VAL A 205 9.61 -29.69 -17.09
CA VAL A 205 10.03 -28.46 -16.38
C VAL A 205 11.54 -28.23 -16.52
N PRO A 206 11.97 -27.05 -17.00
CA PRO A 206 13.40 -26.73 -17.07
C PRO A 206 14.05 -26.63 -15.68
N LEU A 207 15.21 -27.26 -15.50
CA LEU A 207 15.97 -27.17 -14.24
C LEU A 207 16.36 -25.73 -13.90
N SER A 208 16.64 -24.92 -14.93
CA SER A 208 16.98 -23.49 -14.79
C SER A 208 15.83 -22.68 -14.21
N TYR A 209 14.58 -23.03 -14.53
CA TYR A 209 13.40 -22.38 -13.95
C TYR A 209 13.26 -22.69 -12.46
N ILE A 210 13.42 -23.96 -12.07
CA ILE A 210 13.34 -24.40 -10.68
C ILE A 210 14.42 -23.71 -9.84
N THR A 211 15.69 -23.89 -10.23
CA THR A 211 16.84 -23.36 -9.49
C THR A 211 16.88 -21.83 -9.47
N GLY A 212 16.52 -21.19 -10.60
CA GLY A 212 16.46 -19.74 -10.72
C GLY A 212 15.40 -19.11 -9.82
N SER A 213 14.22 -19.73 -9.73
CA SER A 213 13.09 -19.22 -8.94
C SER A 213 13.30 -19.43 -7.43
N ILE A 214 13.82 -20.59 -7.02
CA ILE A 214 14.14 -20.86 -5.60
C ILE A 214 15.38 -20.06 -5.16
N GLY A 215 16.31 -19.79 -6.07
CA GLY A 215 17.54 -19.07 -5.79
C GLY A 215 18.65 -19.94 -5.19
N VAL A 216 18.61 -21.25 -5.43
CA VAL A 216 19.62 -22.23 -5.02
C VAL A 216 20.16 -22.98 -6.23
N SER A 217 21.47 -23.26 -6.25
CA SER A 217 22.07 -24.11 -7.28
C SER A 217 21.91 -25.57 -6.85
N LEU A 218 21.12 -26.34 -7.59
CA LEU A 218 20.88 -27.75 -7.34
C LEU A 218 21.16 -28.56 -8.61
N ALA A 219 21.82 -29.70 -8.45
CA ALA A 219 21.98 -30.67 -9.53
C ALA A 219 20.64 -31.35 -9.85
N ALA A 220 20.46 -31.77 -11.11
CA ALA A 220 19.25 -32.43 -11.59
C ALA A 220 18.87 -33.65 -10.73
N GLU A 221 19.84 -34.49 -10.39
CA GLU A 221 19.66 -35.69 -9.55
C GLU A 221 19.07 -35.36 -8.17
N LYS A 222 19.53 -34.26 -7.57
CA LYS A 222 19.03 -33.81 -6.28
C LYS A 222 17.59 -33.33 -6.41
N VAL A 223 17.26 -32.57 -7.46
CA VAL A 223 15.90 -32.11 -7.74
C VAL A 223 14.95 -33.28 -7.97
N THR A 224 15.35 -34.27 -8.76
CA THR A 224 14.60 -35.50 -8.97
C THR A 224 14.35 -36.25 -7.65
N SER A 225 15.38 -36.39 -6.80
CA SER A 225 15.24 -37.01 -5.47
C SER A 225 14.25 -36.24 -4.57
N LEU A 226 14.27 -34.91 -4.61
CA LEU A 226 13.36 -34.06 -3.86
C LEU A 226 11.91 -34.22 -4.34
N LEU A 227 11.68 -34.21 -5.65
CA LEU A 227 10.35 -34.43 -6.24
C LEU A 227 9.79 -35.81 -5.89
N ASN A 228 10.63 -36.86 -5.97
CA ASN A 228 10.22 -38.21 -5.59
C ASN A 228 9.80 -38.30 -4.11
N ARG A 229 10.43 -37.54 -3.20
CA ARG A 229 10.00 -37.44 -1.79
C ARG A 229 8.64 -36.79 -1.64
N MET A 230 8.25 -35.89 -2.55
CA MET A 230 6.94 -35.25 -2.62
C MET A 230 5.90 -36.08 -3.40
N GLN A 231 6.21 -37.36 -3.67
CA GLN A 231 5.38 -38.29 -4.44
C GLN A 231 5.13 -37.85 -5.90
N LEU A 232 5.97 -36.94 -6.43
CA LEU A 232 6.00 -36.61 -7.85
C LEU A 232 7.12 -37.42 -8.50
N ARG A 233 6.75 -38.43 -9.28
CA ARG A 233 7.75 -39.28 -9.95
C ARG A 233 8.44 -38.45 -11.02
N ALA A 234 9.71 -38.16 -10.81
CA ALA A 234 10.50 -37.36 -11.73
C ALA A 234 11.59 -38.21 -12.38
N GLU A 235 11.81 -37.97 -13.67
CA GLU A 235 12.89 -38.56 -14.47
C GLU A 235 13.59 -37.42 -15.21
N HIS A 236 14.92 -37.42 -15.27
CA HIS A 236 15.65 -36.38 -15.98
C HIS A 236 15.73 -36.73 -17.46
N SER A 237 15.41 -35.79 -18.33
CA SER A 237 15.64 -35.89 -19.77
C SER A 237 16.76 -34.93 -20.16
N VAL A 238 17.81 -35.46 -20.78
CA VAL A 238 18.94 -34.66 -21.30
C VAL A 238 18.69 -34.43 -22.78
N PHE A 239 18.48 -33.18 -23.17
CA PHE A 239 18.34 -32.77 -24.58
C PHE A 239 19.48 -31.80 -24.92
N ASP A 240 20.61 -32.37 -25.37
CA ASP A 240 21.81 -31.69 -25.92
C ASP A 240 22.50 -30.61 -25.05
N ASP A 241 23.77 -30.35 -25.36
CA ASP A 241 24.76 -29.57 -24.59
C ASP A 241 24.25 -28.28 -23.89
N ASN A 242 23.81 -28.43 -22.63
CA ASN A 242 23.53 -27.41 -21.59
C ASN A 242 22.05 -27.12 -21.23
N LYS A 243 21.05 -27.88 -21.70
CA LYS A 243 19.67 -27.74 -21.20
C LYS A 243 19.15 -29.04 -20.60
N CYS A 244 19.02 -29.06 -19.27
CA CYS A 244 18.44 -30.16 -18.54
C CYS A 244 16.98 -29.86 -18.20
N ASN A 245 16.08 -30.74 -18.65
CA ASN A 245 14.68 -30.71 -18.29
C ASN A 245 14.38 -31.88 -17.34
N ILE A 246 13.44 -31.65 -16.44
CA ILE A 246 12.92 -32.66 -15.53
C ILE A 246 11.52 -33.03 -16.04
N ASN A 247 11.36 -34.28 -16.44
CA ASN A 247 10.07 -34.84 -16.81
C ASN A 247 9.37 -35.34 -15.55
N VAL A 248 8.22 -34.77 -15.22
CA VAL A 248 7.47 -35.03 -13.98
C VAL A 248 6.16 -35.72 -14.31
N LEU A 249 6.01 -36.93 -13.80
CA LEU A 249 4.82 -37.76 -13.88
C LEU A 249 3.94 -37.48 -12.65
N ILE A 250 2.87 -36.72 -12.88
CA ILE A 250 1.98 -36.20 -11.86
C ILE A 250 0.86 -37.22 -11.61
N PRO A 251 0.79 -37.82 -10.42
CA PRO A 251 -0.22 -38.82 -10.10
C PRO A 251 -1.61 -38.17 -9.95
N PRO A 252 -2.70 -38.93 -10.15
CA PRO A 252 -4.07 -38.43 -9.99
C PRO A 252 -4.41 -37.99 -8.56
N THR A 253 -3.57 -38.33 -7.57
CA THR A 253 -3.67 -37.86 -6.18
C THR A 253 -3.26 -36.39 -6.01
N ARG A 254 -2.48 -35.83 -6.96
CA ARG A 254 -1.94 -34.47 -6.93
C ARG A 254 -2.64 -33.60 -7.97
N SER A 255 -3.92 -33.32 -7.74
CA SER A 255 -4.73 -32.45 -8.60
C SER A 255 -4.37 -30.96 -8.50
N ASP A 256 -3.55 -30.59 -7.52
CA ASP A 256 -3.06 -29.24 -7.27
C ASP A 256 -1.94 -28.82 -8.25
N VAL A 257 -1.23 -29.77 -8.86
CA VAL A 257 -0.14 -29.48 -9.80
C VAL A 257 -0.71 -29.16 -11.19
N LEU A 258 -0.80 -27.87 -11.51
CA LEU A 258 -1.35 -27.36 -12.75
C LEU A 258 -0.30 -26.63 -13.61
N HIS A 259 0.79 -26.18 -13.00
CA HIS A 259 1.82 -25.38 -13.64
C HIS A 259 3.23 -25.74 -13.13
N PRO A 260 4.30 -25.50 -13.91
CA PRO A 260 5.68 -25.71 -13.47
C PRO A 260 6.08 -25.03 -12.15
N CYS A 261 5.35 -23.99 -11.72
CA CYS A 261 5.59 -23.36 -10.42
C CYS A 261 5.24 -24.28 -9.24
N ASP A 262 4.26 -25.17 -9.40
CA ASP A 262 3.84 -26.10 -8.34
C ASP A 262 4.91 -27.18 -8.14
N VAL A 263 5.54 -27.61 -9.24
CA VAL A 263 6.72 -28.49 -9.20
C VAL A 263 7.90 -27.78 -8.51
N MET A 264 8.14 -26.50 -8.84
CA MET A 264 9.17 -25.70 -8.18
C MET A 264 8.88 -25.53 -6.68
N GLU A 265 7.62 -25.31 -6.29
CA GLU A 265 7.19 -25.20 -4.90
C GLU A 265 7.50 -26.50 -4.14
N ASP A 266 7.14 -27.65 -4.69
CA ASP A 266 7.43 -28.96 -4.08
C ASP A 266 8.93 -29.21 -3.89
N VAL A 267 9.75 -28.79 -4.86
CA VAL A 267 11.22 -28.85 -4.72
C VAL A 267 11.67 -27.97 -3.56
N ALA A 268 11.12 -26.76 -3.42
CA ALA A 268 11.47 -25.85 -2.34
C ALA A 268 11.02 -26.37 -0.96
N ILE A 269 9.82 -26.96 -0.87
CA ILE A 269 9.31 -27.59 0.35
C ILE A 269 10.21 -28.76 0.75
N ALA A 270 10.52 -29.66 -0.19
CA ALA A 270 11.36 -30.83 0.08
C ALA A 270 12.82 -30.47 0.39
N TYR A 271 13.31 -29.36 -0.18
CA TYR A 271 14.62 -28.79 0.14
C TYR A 271 14.65 -28.21 1.55
N GLY A 272 13.57 -27.55 1.97
CA GLY A 272 13.44 -26.88 3.25
C GLY A 272 13.61 -25.36 3.11
N TYR A 273 12.55 -24.60 3.36
CA TYR A 273 12.57 -23.13 3.19
C TYR A 273 13.62 -22.44 4.05
N ASN A 274 13.94 -22.99 5.23
CA ASN A 274 14.93 -22.41 6.15
C ASN A 274 16.37 -22.55 5.64
N ASP A 275 16.62 -23.49 4.73
CA ASP A 275 17.95 -23.74 4.16
C ASP A 275 18.22 -22.85 2.93
N ILE A 276 17.19 -22.16 2.43
CA ILE A 276 17.32 -21.21 1.32
C ILE A 276 18.05 -19.94 1.82
N PRO A 277 19.17 -19.53 1.19
CA PRO A 277 19.96 -18.40 1.64
C PRO A 277 19.18 -17.08 1.49
N LYS A 278 19.04 -16.34 2.59
CA LYS A 278 18.38 -15.03 2.61
C LYS A 278 19.16 -14.02 1.75
N ARG A 279 18.50 -13.42 0.76
CA ARG A 279 19.05 -12.33 -0.06
C ARG A 279 18.42 -11.00 0.35
N ARG A 280 19.24 -9.94 0.48
CA ARG A 280 18.71 -8.59 0.68
C ARG A 280 18.16 -8.05 -0.63
N LEU A 281 16.89 -7.69 -0.63
CA LEU A 281 16.27 -6.99 -1.75
C LEU A 281 16.82 -5.55 -1.85
N PRO A 282 16.89 -4.96 -3.05
CA PRO A 282 17.24 -3.56 -3.22
C PRO A 282 16.21 -2.66 -2.51
N SER A 283 16.67 -1.57 -1.90
CA SER A 283 15.83 -0.63 -1.14
C SER A 283 14.73 -0.03 -2.01
N MET A 284 13.47 -0.13 -1.57
CA MET A 284 12.35 0.56 -2.18
C MET A 284 12.35 2.05 -1.79
N LYS A 285 11.83 2.92 -2.67
CA LYS A 285 11.62 4.34 -2.35
C LYS A 285 10.24 4.51 -1.69
N PRO A 286 10.14 5.30 -0.61
CA PRO A 286 8.84 5.59 0.01
C PRO A 286 7.98 6.49 -0.89
N LEU A 287 6.66 6.35 -0.77
CA LEU A 287 5.71 7.24 -1.45
C LEU A 287 5.78 8.64 -0.82
N PRO A 288 5.84 9.73 -1.61
CA PRO A 288 5.93 11.09 -1.08
C PRO A 288 4.80 11.48 -0.13
N LEU A 289 3.58 10.97 -0.35
CA LEU A 289 2.42 11.20 0.52
C LEU A 289 2.66 10.67 1.93
N ASN A 290 3.11 9.43 2.04
CA ASN A 290 3.40 8.82 3.34
C ASN A 290 4.56 9.56 4.05
N GLN A 291 5.57 10.01 3.31
CA GLN A 291 6.66 10.81 3.89
C GLN A 291 6.16 12.14 4.45
N LEU A 292 5.27 12.83 3.72
CA LEU A 292 4.69 14.09 4.19
C LEU A 292 3.84 13.86 5.46
N GLU A 293 3.00 12.85 5.43
CA GLU A 293 2.17 12.42 6.56
C GLU A 293 3.00 12.14 7.82
N ASP A 294 4.11 11.40 7.71
CA ASP A 294 4.99 11.12 8.85
C ASP A 294 5.61 12.40 9.44
N LEU A 295 5.95 13.37 8.58
CA LEU A 295 6.47 14.67 9.01
C LEU A 295 5.37 15.49 9.72
N ILE A 296 4.15 15.49 9.18
CA ILE A 296 3.00 16.19 9.78
C ILE A 296 2.66 15.57 11.15
N ARG A 297 2.64 14.23 11.26
CA ARG A 297 2.44 13.54 12.55
C ARG A 297 3.42 13.99 13.61
N ALA A 298 4.71 14.00 13.25
CA ALA A 298 5.77 14.40 14.18
C ALA A 298 5.59 15.85 14.66
N GLU A 299 5.25 16.77 13.76
CA GLU A 299 5.01 18.18 14.13
C GLU A 299 3.80 18.35 15.03
N ILE A 300 2.70 17.65 14.78
CA ILE A 300 1.48 17.77 15.59
C ILE A 300 1.69 17.14 16.98
N ALA A 301 2.38 16.02 17.05
CA ALA A 301 2.80 15.42 18.32
C ALA A 301 3.68 16.38 19.14
N MET A 302 4.60 17.12 18.50
CA MET A 302 5.40 18.15 19.16
C MET A 302 4.57 19.34 19.68
N ASN A 303 3.37 19.56 19.15
CA ASN A 303 2.41 20.55 19.64
C ASN A 303 1.53 20.02 20.80
N GLY A 304 1.81 18.81 21.31
CA GLY A 304 1.14 18.23 22.48
C GLY A 304 -0.21 17.60 22.17
N PHE A 305 -0.46 17.25 20.91
CA PHE A 305 -1.61 16.43 20.51
C PHE A 305 -1.23 14.95 20.53
N THR A 306 -2.16 14.09 20.93
CA THR A 306 -1.97 12.64 20.97
C THR A 306 -2.58 12.02 19.72
N GLU A 307 -1.83 11.18 19.01
CA GLU A 307 -2.36 10.52 17.83
C GLU A 307 -3.39 9.45 18.22
N VAL A 308 -4.48 9.37 17.47
CA VAL A 308 -5.52 8.35 17.61
C VAL A 308 -5.73 7.62 16.30
N LEU A 309 -6.28 6.41 16.40
CA LEU A 309 -6.59 5.57 15.25
C LEU A 309 -8.05 5.16 15.34
N THR A 310 -8.88 5.75 14.48
CA THR A 310 -10.32 5.45 14.42
C THR A 310 -10.62 4.38 13.35
N TRP A 311 -11.80 3.77 13.46
CA TRP A 311 -12.27 2.85 12.42
C TRP A 311 -12.53 3.61 11.12
N ILE A 312 -12.19 2.97 9.99
CA ILE A 312 -12.52 3.47 8.65
C ILE A 312 -14.02 3.33 8.36
N LEU A 313 -14.65 2.33 8.96
CA LEU A 313 -16.09 2.08 8.83
C LEU A 313 -16.84 2.72 9.99
N CYS A 314 -17.98 3.32 9.70
CA CYS A 314 -18.90 3.87 10.69
C CYS A 314 -20.35 3.60 10.31
N SER A 315 -21.26 3.89 11.24
CA SER A 315 -22.69 3.84 10.95
C SER A 315 -23.08 4.99 10.03
N TYR A 316 -24.09 4.76 9.19
CA TYR A 316 -24.60 5.78 8.28
C TYR A 316 -25.09 7.01 9.06
N ARG A 317 -25.75 6.77 10.19
CA ARG A 317 -26.23 7.83 11.10
C ARG A 317 -25.10 8.69 11.68
N GLU A 318 -23.96 8.10 12.03
CA GLU A 318 -22.82 8.84 12.59
C GLU A 318 -22.11 9.70 11.55
N ASN A 319 -22.08 9.24 10.29
CA ASN A 319 -21.42 9.95 9.20
C ASN A 319 -22.20 11.20 8.74
N PHE A 320 -23.53 11.20 8.87
CA PHE A 320 -24.40 12.28 8.38
C PHE A 320 -25.23 12.93 9.51
N ALA A 321 -26.34 12.29 9.90
CA ALA A 321 -27.33 12.89 10.79
C ALA A 321 -26.74 13.33 12.14
N SER A 322 -25.78 12.60 12.69
CA SER A 322 -25.15 12.95 13.99
C SER A 322 -24.24 14.18 13.89
N LEU A 323 -23.75 14.51 12.68
CA LEU A 323 -23.00 15.72 12.37
C LEU A 323 -23.90 16.87 11.87
N ASN A 324 -25.23 16.73 11.92
CA ASN A 324 -26.19 17.65 11.32
C ASN A 324 -26.01 17.82 9.80
N ARG A 325 -25.40 16.83 9.11
CA ARG A 325 -25.27 16.83 7.66
C ARG A 325 -26.41 16.05 7.02
N GLU A 326 -26.89 16.55 5.89
CA GLU A 326 -27.79 15.81 5.01
C GLU A 326 -26.95 14.94 4.07
N ASP A 327 -27.41 13.71 3.81
CA ASP A 327 -26.76 12.87 2.81
C ASP A 327 -27.23 13.28 1.41
N ASP A 328 -26.27 13.62 0.56
CA ASP A 328 -26.48 13.94 -0.85
C ASP A 328 -26.58 12.68 -1.73
N GLN A 329 -26.49 11.48 -1.13
CA GLN A 329 -26.47 10.16 -1.77
C GLN A 329 -25.37 10.00 -2.84
N SER A 330 -24.41 10.91 -2.87
CA SER A 330 -23.37 10.97 -3.90
C SER A 330 -21.96 11.09 -3.33
N SER A 331 -21.82 11.15 -2.00
CA SER A 331 -20.54 11.32 -1.33
C SER A 331 -20.00 10.04 -0.65
N ALA A 332 -20.83 9.26 0.05
CA ALA A 332 -20.39 8.13 0.86
C ALA A 332 -20.47 6.75 0.16
N VAL A 333 -19.49 5.90 0.44
CA VAL A 333 -19.48 4.50 0.00
C VAL A 333 -20.25 3.64 1.00
N ILE A 334 -21.33 2.99 0.54
CA ILE A 334 -22.22 2.13 1.36
C ILE A 334 -21.85 0.66 1.19
N ILE A 335 -21.76 -0.08 2.30
CA ILE A 335 -21.48 -1.51 2.31
C ILE A 335 -22.76 -2.29 2.02
N GLY A 336 -22.74 -3.19 1.03
CA GLY A 336 -23.94 -3.93 0.61
C GLY A 336 -24.50 -4.90 1.65
N ASN A 337 -23.65 -5.65 2.37
CA ASN A 337 -24.06 -6.62 3.40
C ASN A 337 -23.25 -6.41 4.69
N PRO A 338 -23.50 -5.34 5.46
CA PRO A 338 -22.75 -5.04 6.67
C PRO A 338 -23.09 -6.05 7.77
N ARG A 339 -22.08 -6.45 8.55
CA ARG A 339 -22.27 -7.41 9.66
C ARG A 339 -22.93 -6.77 10.89
N SER A 340 -22.74 -5.47 11.08
CA SER A 340 -23.28 -4.66 12.18
C SER A 340 -23.67 -3.29 11.64
N SER A 341 -24.60 -2.60 12.32
CA SER A 341 -24.98 -1.22 12.01
C SER A 341 -23.81 -0.23 12.16
N ASP A 342 -22.78 -0.57 12.94
CA ASP A 342 -21.59 0.26 13.10
C ASP A 342 -20.69 0.28 11.86
N PHE A 343 -20.94 -0.59 10.87
CA PHE A 343 -20.10 -0.78 9.69
C PHE A 343 -20.91 -0.68 8.40
N GLU A 344 -21.79 0.30 8.31
CA GLU A 344 -22.68 0.53 7.15
C GLU A 344 -21.99 1.32 6.04
N VAL A 345 -21.13 2.28 6.39
CA VAL A 345 -20.47 3.16 5.41
C VAL A 345 -18.98 3.30 5.68
N VAL A 346 -18.23 3.66 4.64
CA VAL A 346 -16.86 4.15 4.77
C VAL A 346 -16.90 5.63 5.16
N ARG A 347 -16.11 6.03 6.15
CA ARG A 347 -16.06 7.42 6.65
C ARG A 347 -15.74 8.41 5.54
N THR A 348 -16.52 9.49 5.46
CA THR A 348 -16.27 10.64 4.55
C THR A 348 -15.57 11.81 5.26
N SER A 349 -15.38 11.69 6.58
CA SER A 349 -14.67 12.64 7.43
C SER A 349 -14.07 11.89 8.62
N LEU A 350 -12.98 12.41 9.18
CA LEU A 350 -12.39 11.89 10.42
C LEU A 350 -13.14 12.34 11.69
N MET A 351 -14.07 13.30 11.57
CA MET A 351 -14.79 13.91 12.68
C MET A 351 -15.64 12.93 13.51
N PRO A 352 -16.45 12.02 12.93
CA PRO A 352 -17.24 11.06 13.71
C PRO A 352 -16.36 10.18 14.61
N GLY A 353 -15.26 9.68 14.08
CA GLY A 353 -14.30 8.87 14.82
C GLY A 353 -13.68 9.64 15.99
N ALA A 354 -13.23 10.86 15.74
CA ALA A 354 -12.65 11.74 16.77
C ALA A 354 -13.66 12.06 17.88
N LEU A 355 -14.90 12.38 17.53
CA LEU A 355 -15.96 12.67 18.51
C LEU A 355 -16.33 11.43 19.33
N LYS A 356 -16.42 10.25 18.72
CA LYS A 356 -16.63 8.99 19.47
C LYS A 356 -15.54 8.74 20.49
N ILE A 357 -14.27 9.04 20.17
CA ILE A 357 -13.17 8.89 21.13
C ILE A 357 -13.38 9.80 22.33
N ILE A 358 -13.75 11.07 22.11
CA ILE A 358 -14.02 12.00 23.21
C ILE A 358 -15.24 11.55 24.04
N GLY A 359 -16.32 11.11 23.40
CA GLY A 359 -17.50 10.60 24.08
C GLY A 359 -17.19 9.41 25.01
N HIS A 360 -16.32 8.49 24.57
CA HIS A 360 -15.86 7.37 25.39
C HIS A 360 -14.85 7.77 26.49
N ASN A 361 -14.11 8.86 26.30
CA ASN A 361 -13.07 9.33 27.22
C ASN A 361 -13.48 10.62 27.97
N LYS A 362 -14.77 10.86 28.17
CA LYS A 362 -15.31 12.08 28.83
C LYS A 362 -14.79 12.30 30.25
N ASP A 363 -14.44 11.22 30.95
CA ASP A 363 -13.92 11.24 32.33
C ASP A 363 -12.40 11.48 32.38
N HIS A 364 -11.73 11.50 31.22
CA HIS A 364 -10.29 11.75 31.15
C HIS A 364 -9.97 13.19 31.57
N PRO A 365 -8.82 13.43 32.25
CA PRO A 365 -8.36 14.77 32.57
C PRO A 365 -8.34 15.69 31.35
N LYS A 366 -8.99 16.84 31.49
CA LYS A 366 -9.03 17.90 30.48
C LYS A 366 -7.82 18.82 30.64
N PRO A 367 -7.32 19.45 29.54
CA PRO A 367 -7.83 19.37 28.18
C PRO A 367 -7.38 18.10 27.43
N ILE A 368 -8.27 17.54 26.61
CA ILE A 368 -7.98 16.43 25.71
C ILE A 368 -7.61 16.99 24.34
N LYS A 369 -6.44 16.59 23.82
CA LYS A 369 -5.92 17.00 22.51
C LYS A 369 -5.60 15.77 21.69
N ILE A 370 -6.37 15.52 20.65
CA ILE A 370 -6.20 14.34 19.79
C ILE A 370 -6.08 14.74 18.33
N PHE A 371 -5.37 13.95 17.55
CA PHE A 371 -5.29 14.12 16.10
C PHE A 371 -5.20 12.78 15.39
N GLU A 372 -5.59 12.74 14.13
CA GLU A 372 -5.45 11.58 13.25
C GLU A 372 -5.06 12.05 11.86
N VAL A 373 -4.08 11.39 11.24
CA VAL A 373 -3.85 11.49 9.80
C VAL A 373 -4.25 10.17 9.18
N GLY A 374 -5.28 10.19 8.33
CA GLY A 374 -5.87 8.98 7.79
C GLY A 374 -6.68 9.21 6.54
N ASP A 375 -7.01 8.11 5.87
CA ASP A 375 -7.79 8.16 4.64
C ASP A 375 -9.29 8.25 4.93
N ILE A 376 -9.98 9.06 4.14
CA ILE A 376 -11.43 9.02 3.95
C ILE A 376 -11.71 8.48 2.55
N ALA A 377 -12.93 7.97 2.32
CA ALA A 377 -13.36 7.58 0.98
C ALA A 377 -14.52 8.44 0.51
N LEU A 378 -14.47 8.86 -0.75
CA LEU A 378 -15.53 9.61 -1.42
C LEU A 378 -15.87 8.92 -2.73
N LEU A 379 -17.14 8.92 -3.12
CA LEU A 379 -17.54 8.48 -4.46
C LEU A 379 -16.95 9.43 -5.52
N ASP A 380 -16.40 8.84 -6.57
CA ASP A 380 -15.76 9.56 -7.67
C ASP A 380 -15.91 8.72 -8.95
N GLU A 381 -16.92 9.03 -9.74
CA GLU A 381 -17.21 8.34 -11.02
C GLU A 381 -16.09 8.48 -12.05
N SER A 382 -15.15 9.43 -11.86
CA SER A 382 -13.98 9.56 -12.73
C SER A 382 -12.92 8.46 -12.49
N LYS A 383 -13.04 7.70 -11.39
CA LYS A 383 -12.17 6.58 -11.05
C LYS A 383 -12.74 5.26 -11.52
N ASP A 384 -11.84 4.34 -11.85
CA ASP A 384 -12.15 2.98 -12.30
C ASP A 384 -13.00 2.18 -11.30
N VAL A 385 -12.74 2.35 -10.00
CA VAL A 385 -13.50 1.71 -8.92
C VAL A 385 -14.73 2.50 -8.46
N GLY A 386 -15.00 3.68 -9.06
CA GLY A 386 -16.13 4.55 -8.69
C GLY A 386 -15.96 5.30 -7.36
N ALA A 387 -14.80 5.21 -6.72
CA ALA A 387 -14.49 5.87 -5.46
C ALA A 387 -13.00 6.30 -5.40
N THR A 388 -12.69 7.26 -4.53
CA THR A 388 -11.33 7.75 -4.31
C THR A 388 -11.03 7.91 -2.82
N ASN A 389 -9.81 7.55 -2.42
CA ASN A 389 -9.31 7.87 -1.09
C ASN A 389 -8.70 9.27 -1.08
N ARG A 390 -8.93 10.01 0.01
CA ARG A 390 -8.27 11.29 0.30
C ARG A 390 -7.61 11.24 1.66
N ARG A 391 -6.34 11.63 1.74
CA ARG A 391 -5.63 11.69 3.01
C ARG A 391 -5.90 12.99 3.75
N HIS A 392 -6.62 12.87 4.86
CA HIS A 392 -6.98 14.00 5.71
C HIS A 392 -6.14 14.00 6.98
N LEU A 393 -5.83 15.21 7.46
CA LEU A 393 -5.44 15.44 8.84
C LEU A 393 -6.65 16.00 9.57
N ALA A 394 -6.99 15.40 10.71
CA ALA A 394 -7.93 15.95 11.66
C ALA A 394 -7.30 16.17 13.03
N ALA A 395 -7.71 17.24 13.72
CA ALA A 395 -7.29 17.54 15.08
C ALA A 395 -8.48 18.06 15.89
N LEU A 396 -8.58 17.62 17.14
CA LEU A 396 -9.66 17.98 18.06
C LEU A 396 -9.09 18.40 19.41
N TYR A 397 -9.57 19.54 19.89
CA TYR A 397 -9.37 20.01 21.26
C TYR A 397 -10.70 19.96 22.02
N CYS A 398 -10.69 19.39 23.22
CA CYS A 398 -11.84 19.35 24.14
C CYS A 398 -11.40 19.79 25.54
N GLY A 399 -12.09 20.76 26.14
CA GLY A 399 -11.74 21.29 27.45
C GLY A 399 -12.82 22.20 28.04
N THR A 400 -12.52 22.85 29.16
CA THR A 400 -13.46 23.79 29.81
C THR A 400 -13.80 25.00 28.94
N ASN A 401 -12.86 25.40 28.07
CA ASN A 401 -13.05 26.38 27.01
C ASN A 401 -13.08 25.67 25.65
N SER A 402 -13.59 26.33 24.61
CA SER A 402 -13.64 25.73 23.27
C SER A 402 -12.26 25.54 22.63
N GLY A 403 -11.25 26.32 23.03
CA GLY A 403 -9.90 26.26 22.47
C GLY A 403 -9.82 26.59 20.98
N PHE A 404 -10.74 27.41 20.46
CA PHE A 404 -10.77 27.81 19.06
C PHE A 404 -9.45 28.46 18.61
N GLU A 405 -8.87 29.30 19.46
CA GLU A 405 -7.56 29.93 19.26
C GLU A 405 -6.41 28.92 19.18
N LEU A 406 -6.50 27.77 19.87
CA LEU A 406 -5.47 26.73 19.82
C LEU A 406 -5.52 25.98 18.49
N ILE A 407 -6.73 25.64 18.03
CA ILE A 407 -6.91 25.00 16.72
C ILE A 407 -6.50 25.96 15.59
N HIS A 408 -6.87 27.23 15.68
CA HIS A 408 -6.42 28.24 14.72
C HIS A 408 -4.89 28.35 14.70
N SER A 409 -4.25 28.40 15.87
CA SER A 409 -2.79 28.42 15.97
C SER A 409 -2.14 27.16 15.41
N LEU A 410 -2.80 26.00 15.52
CA LEU A 410 -2.33 24.74 14.92
C LEU A 410 -2.35 24.83 13.38
N VAL A 411 -3.38 25.42 12.79
CA VAL A 411 -3.43 25.69 11.34
C VAL A 411 -2.26 26.56 10.91
N ASP A 412 -2.05 27.67 11.61
CA ASP A 412 -0.94 28.59 11.32
C ASP A 412 0.41 27.88 11.40
N ARG A 413 0.60 27.03 12.41
CA ARG A 413 1.81 26.23 12.61
C ARG A 413 2.03 25.23 11.47
N ILE A 414 0.99 24.51 11.05
CA ILE A 414 1.07 23.57 9.93
C ILE A 414 1.46 24.32 8.65
N MET A 415 0.81 25.44 8.37
CA MET A 415 1.10 26.25 7.18
C MET A 415 2.53 26.83 7.20
N GLU A 416 3.01 27.26 8.36
CA GLU A 416 4.38 27.75 8.57
C GLU A 416 5.41 26.65 8.27
N VAL A 417 5.22 25.45 8.82
CA VAL A 417 6.11 24.30 8.57
C VAL A 417 6.12 23.92 7.09
N MET A 418 4.97 24.02 6.44
CA MET A 418 4.83 23.81 4.99
C MET A 418 5.37 24.97 4.15
N GLY A 419 5.89 26.04 4.78
CA GLY A 419 6.48 27.19 4.10
C GLY A 419 5.48 28.05 3.34
N THR A 420 4.20 28.05 3.76
CA THR A 420 3.13 28.79 3.09
C THR A 420 2.81 30.09 3.83
N PRO A 421 2.93 31.26 3.18
CA PRO A 421 2.63 32.54 3.83
C PRO A 421 1.12 32.77 3.96
N PHE A 422 0.73 33.48 5.02
CA PHE A 422 -0.63 34.02 5.16
C PHE A 422 -0.79 35.24 4.25
N VAL A 423 -1.84 35.27 3.44
CA VAL A 423 -2.05 36.30 2.41
C VAL A 423 -3.45 36.93 2.52
N PRO A 424 -3.69 38.12 1.92
CA PRO A 424 -5.01 38.71 1.86
C PRO A 424 -6.01 37.81 1.09
N ILE A 425 -7.30 37.95 1.42
CA ILE A 425 -8.38 37.22 0.75
C ILE A 425 -8.32 37.48 -0.77
N GLY A 426 -8.32 36.41 -1.55
CA GLY A 426 -8.25 36.45 -3.01
C GLY A 426 -6.83 36.33 -3.59
N ASP A 427 -5.78 36.31 -2.76
CA ASP A 427 -4.42 36.03 -3.20
C ASP A 427 -4.15 34.51 -3.25
N ASN A 428 -3.66 34.03 -4.38
CA ASN A 428 -3.38 32.62 -4.63
C ASN A 428 -1.91 32.21 -4.38
N THR A 429 -1.08 33.11 -3.85
CA THR A 429 0.35 32.83 -3.57
C THR A 429 0.60 32.12 -2.25
N GLY A 430 -0.39 32.13 -1.34
CA GLY A 430 -0.30 31.54 0.00
C GLY A 430 -1.62 30.91 0.45
N TYR A 431 -1.93 31.04 1.75
CA TYR A 431 -3.23 30.66 2.31
C TYR A 431 -3.93 31.85 2.96
N TYR A 432 -5.26 31.82 2.96
CA TYR A 432 -6.10 32.76 3.70
C TYR A 432 -7.28 32.02 4.32
N ILE A 433 -7.95 32.69 5.26
CA ILE A 433 -9.07 32.14 6.02
C ILE A 433 -10.30 33.00 5.74
N GLN A 434 -11.43 32.36 5.46
CA GLN A 434 -12.72 33.03 5.25
C GLN A 434 -13.82 32.36 6.09
N ARG A 435 -14.91 33.08 6.37
CA ARG A 435 -16.04 32.53 7.11
C ARG A 435 -16.67 31.37 6.33
N SER A 436 -16.96 30.28 7.03
CA SER A 436 -17.69 29.12 6.51
C SER A 436 -19.10 29.05 7.10
N ASN A 437 -19.95 28.19 6.55
CA ASN A 437 -21.32 27.95 7.03
C ASN A 437 -21.67 26.46 6.99
N GLU A 438 -20.76 25.62 7.47
CA GLU A 438 -20.95 24.17 7.60
C GLU A 438 -21.86 23.85 8.81
N PRO A 439 -22.72 22.82 8.71
CA PRO A 439 -23.72 22.51 9.73
C PRO A 439 -23.15 21.88 11.01
N GLU A 440 -22.00 21.20 10.93
CA GLU A 440 -21.37 20.56 12.08
C GLU A 440 -20.71 21.54 13.07
N PHE A 441 -20.54 22.81 12.67
CA PHE A 441 -19.90 23.84 13.50
C PHE A 441 -20.89 24.92 13.98
N LEU A 442 -20.52 25.60 15.06
CA LEU A 442 -21.28 26.72 15.62
C LEU A 442 -21.26 27.94 14.67
N PRO A 443 -22.43 28.50 14.30
CA PRO A 443 -22.51 29.68 13.45
C PRO A 443 -21.70 30.88 13.98
N GLY A 444 -20.94 31.52 13.10
CA GLY A 444 -20.07 32.65 13.43
C GLY A 444 -18.75 32.28 14.13
N ARG A 445 -18.51 31.00 14.43
CA ARG A 445 -17.28 30.47 15.06
C ARG A 445 -16.67 29.33 14.25
N GLN A 446 -16.62 29.51 12.94
CA GLN A 446 -16.08 28.55 11.97
C GLN A 446 -15.43 29.28 10.80
N ALA A 447 -14.46 28.64 10.16
CA ALA A 447 -13.80 29.17 8.99
C ALA A 447 -13.33 28.08 8.02
N SER A 448 -13.34 28.40 6.72
CA SER A 448 -12.70 27.62 5.67
C SER A 448 -11.28 28.11 5.44
N ILE A 449 -10.37 27.16 5.25
CA ILE A 449 -8.98 27.39 4.89
C ILE A 449 -8.89 27.29 3.37
N ILE A 450 -8.42 28.36 2.72
CA ILE A 450 -8.19 28.38 1.28
C ILE A 450 -6.68 28.39 1.04
N TYR A 451 -6.19 27.36 0.35
CA TYR A 451 -4.78 27.20 -0.01
C TYR A 451 -4.61 27.37 -1.52
N LYS A 452 -3.87 28.41 -1.95
CA LYS A 452 -3.59 28.71 -3.36
C LYS A 452 -4.86 28.72 -4.24
N GLY A 453 -5.95 29.28 -3.71
CA GLY A 453 -7.23 29.40 -4.41
C GLY A 453 -8.11 28.15 -4.40
N LYS A 454 -7.70 27.06 -3.73
CA LYS A 454 -8.53 25.85 -3.54
C LYS A 454 -8.96 25.70 -2.09
N HIS A 455 -10.17 25.19 -1.88
CA HIS A 455 -10.61 24.78 -0.54
C HIS A 455 -9.70 23.66 -0.04
N PHE A 456 -9.19 23.83 1.17
CA PHE A 456 -8.19 22.97 1.77
C PHE A 456 -8.73 22.22 3.00
N GLY A 457 -9.75 22.78 3.65
CA GLY A 457 -10.36 22.20 4.84
C GLY A 457 -11.11 23.25 5.65
N ASN A 458 -11.68 22.82 6.76
CA ASN A 458 -12.51 23.64 7.65
C ASN A 458 -12.04 23.47 9.11
N PHE A 459 -12.21 24.52 9.91
CA PHE A 459 -12.06 24.43 11.35
C PHE A 459 -13.06 25.32 12.08
N GLY A 460 -13.43 24.92 13.29
CA GLY A 460 -14.48 25.61 14.03
C GLY A 460 -14.75 25.03 15.40
N ILE A 461 -15.57 25.74 16.18
CA ILE A 461 -16.18 25.19 17.39
C ILE A 461 -17.29 24.24 16.97
N VAL A 462 -17.29 23.01 17.47
CA VAL A 462 -18.31 22.00 17.13
C VAL A 462 -19.69 22.45 17.62
N HIS A 463 -20.73 22.24 16.82
CA HIS A 463 -22.09 22.65 17.16
C HIS A 463 -22.59 21.90 18.42
N PRO A 464 -23.26 22.56 19.39
CA PRO A 464 -23.73 21.92 20.62
C PRO A 464 -24.63 20.70 20.40
N GLN A 465 -25.48 20.73 19.37
CA GLN A 465 -26.32 19.58 19.00
C GLN A 465 -25.49 18.36 18.57
N VAL A 466 -24.40 18.58 17.82
CA VAL A 466 -23.48 17.52 17.41
C VAL A 466 -22.79 16.94 18.65
N LEU A 467 -22.30 17.79 19.56
CA LEU A 467 -21.71 17.32 20.82
C LEU A 467 -22.69 16.47 21.64
N ASN A 468 -23.96 16.87 21.72
CA ASN A 468 -25.01 16.10 22.39
C ASN A 468 -25.25 14.75 21.72
N ASN A 469 -25.22 14.67 20.38
CA ASN A 469 -25.38 13.41 19.63
C ASN A 469 -24.28 12.38 19.97
N PHE A 470 -23.06 12.86 20.29
CA PHE A 470 -21.93 12.02 20.71
C PHE A 470 -21.73 11.97 22.24
N VAL A 471 -22.70 12.49 23.02
CA VAL A 471 -22.69 12.47 24.50
C VAL A 471 -21.47 13.21 25.10
N ILE A 472 -21.10 14.33 24.49
CA ILE A 472 -19.99 15.20 24.93
C ILE A 472 -20.56 16.44 25.62
N THR A 473 -20.13 16.69 26.86
CA THR A 473 -20.60 17.83 27.67
C THR A 473 -19.81 19.11 27.45
N ASP A 474 -18.54 18.98 27.11
CA ASP A 474 -17.60 20.07 27.05
C ASP A 474 -17.47 20.63 25.63
N PRO A 475 -17.19 21.94 25.48
CA PRO A 475 -17.00 22.52 24.17
C PRO A 475 -15.75 21.95 23.48
N CYS A 476 -15.91 21.57 22.21
CA CYS A 476 -14.82 21.10 21.37
C CYS A 476 -14.55 22.07 20.20
N SER A 477 -13.29 22.17 19.79
CA SER A 477 -12.92 22.75 18.50
C SER A 477 -12.23 21.68 17.64
N PHE A 478 -12.56 21.67 16.36
CA PHE A 478 -12.12 20.66 15.41
C PHE A 478 -11.54 21.31 14.15
N LEU A 479 -10.54 20.66 13.58
CA LEU A 479 -9.87 20.98 12.32
C LEU A 479 -9.85 19.73 11.46
N GLU A 480 -10.17 19.87 10.19
CA GLU A 480 -9.93 18.83 9.18
C GLU A 480 -9.44 19.46 7.88
N ILE A 481 -8.32 18.94 7.35
CA ILE A 481 -7.68 19.41 6.11
C ILE A 481 -7.26 18.24 5.22
N ASP A 482 -7.34 18.43 3.91
CA ASP A 482 -6.83 17.48 2.91
C ASP A 482 -5.35 17.75 2.63
N ILE A 483 -4.48 16.90 3.17
CA ILE A 483 -3.03 17.11 3.06
C ILE A 483 -2.45 16.75 1.68
N GLU A 484 -3.21 16.08 0.81
CA GLU A 484 -2.76 15.76 -0.55
C GLU A 484 -2.52 17.02 -1.39
N HIS A 485 -3.27 18.08 -1.11
CA HIS A 485 -3.14 19.37 -1.78
C HIS A 485 -1.73 19.96 -1.67
N PHE A 486 -0.98 19.65 -0.60
CA PHE A 486 0.41 20.07 -0.47
C PHE A 486 1.34 19.43 -1.50
N LEU A 487 1.04 18.20 -1.95
CA LEU A 487 1.88 17.47 -2.91
C LEU A 487 1.50 17.76 -4.36
N GLN A 488 0.21 17.83 -4.67
CA GLN A 488 -0.28 18.02 -6.04
C GLN A 488 0.27 19.30 -6.70
N LEU A 489 0.55 20.33 -5.89
CA LEU A 489 1.07 21.62 -6.35
C LEU A 489 2.60 21.68 -6.44
N SER A 490 3.32 20.78 -5.77
CA SER A 490 4.78 20.67 -5.91
C SER A 490 5.16 20.06 -7.28
N GLN A 491 4.37 19.11 -7.79
CA GLN A 491 4.57 18.50 -9.12
C GLN A 491 4.27 19.46 -10.28
N HIS A 492 3.34 20.41 -10.08
CA HIS A 492 3.04 21.44 -11.07
C HIS A 492 4.18 22.48 -11.24
N ILE A 493 5.00 22.68 -10.20
CA ILE A 493 6.16 23.57 -10.26
C ILE A 493 7.30 22.89 -11.03
N GLU A 494 7.52 21.58 -10.87
CA GLU A 494 8.47 20.83 -11.71
C GLU A 494 8.01 20.77 -13.19
N GLY A 495 6.69 20.73 -13.44
CA GLY A 495 6.12 20.82 -14.78
C GLY A 495 6.29 22.20 -15.44
N LYS A 496 6.24 23.29 -14.67
CA LYS A 496 6.40 24.68 -15.17
C LYS A 496 7.85 25.20 -15.14
N GLU A 497 8.76 24.59 -14.36
CA GLU A 497 10.21 24.82 -14.47
C GLU A 497 10.88 24.04 -15.60
N LYS A 498 10.12 23.31 -16.43
CA LYS A 498 10.47 23.16 -17.85
C LYS A 498 10.05 24.41 -18.60
N VAL A 499 10.64 25.56 -18.24
CA VAL A 499 10.81 26.64 -19.20
C VAL A 499 11.52 25.99 -20.38
N LYS A 500 10.88 25.96 -21.55
CA LYS A 500 11.55 25.77 -22.82
C LYS A 500 12.75 26.69 -22.81
N MET A 501 13.93 26.15 -22.50
CA MET A 501 15.17 26.75 -22.93
C MET A 501 15.04 26.71 -24.44
N VAL A 502 14.58 27.83 -25.01
CA VAL A 502 14.72 28.12 -26.43
C VAL A 502 16.12 27.67 -26.77
N GLU A 503 16.22 26.70 -27.67
CA GLU A 503 17.49 26.30 -28.25
C GLU A 503 18.11 27.56 -28.81
N LYS A 504 19.02 28.17 -28.04
CA LYS A 504 19.95 29.13 -28.59
C LYS A 504 20.78 28.32 -29.57
N THR A 505 20.51 28.58 -30.85
CA THR A 505 21.34 28.32 -32.01
C THR A 505 22.72 27.79 -31.62
N LYS A 506 22.96 26.51 -31.91
CA LYS A 506 24.28 25.86 -31.87
C LYS A 506 25.22 26.65 -32.80
N GLY A 507 25.89 27.67 -32.26
CA GLY A 507 27.04 28.29 -32.89
C GLY A 507 28.20 27.30 -32.95
N ARG A 508 28.93 27.30 -34.07
CA ARG A 508 30.09 26.44 -34.37
C ARG A 508 31.01 26.27 -33.16
N LYS A 509 31.29 25.02 -32.79
CA LYS A 509 32.11 24.65 -31.61
C LYS A 509 33.62 24.87 -31.80
N GLU A 510 34.06 25.29 -32.98
CA GLU A 510 35.48 25.31 -33.38
C GLU A 510 36.17 26.68 -33.27
N GLU A 511 35.43 27.73 -32.87
CA GLU A 511 35.94 29.10 -32.87
C GLU A 511 36.58 29.48 -31.52
N VAL A 512 37.72 30.18 -31.60
CA VAL A 512 38.39 30.84 -30.47
C VAL A 512 37.51 32.01 -30.04
N VAL A 513 37.08 32.03 -28.79
CA VAL A 513 36.12 33.04 -28.29
C VAL A 513 36.54 33.51 -26.90
N THR A 514 36.54 34.83 -26.71
CA THR A 514 36.78 35.47 -25.41
C THR A 514 35.49 36.13 -24.88
N ARG A 515 35.14 35.84 -23.62
CA ARG A 515 33.93 36.39 -22.96
C ARG A 515 34.22 36.84 -21.54
N GLU A 516 33.61 37.94 -21.13
CA GLU A 516 33.62 38.40 -19.75
C GLU A 516 32.35 38.05 -19.00
N TYR A 517 32.53 37.55 -17.78
CA TYR A 517 31.45 37.14 -16.88
C TYR A 517 31.60 37.79 -15.50
N THR A 518 30.45 38.14 -14.90
CA THR A 518 30.38 38.50 -13.48
C THR A 518 29.94 37.30 -12.66
N ILE A 519 30.85 36.69 -11.89
CA ILE A 519 30.55 35.52 -11.05
C ILE A 519 30.23 35.97 -9.61
N ASN A 520 29.05 35.60 -9.12
CA ASN A 520 28.67 35.78 -7.73
C ASN A 520 29.16 34.60 -6.88
N LEU A 521 30.36 34.73 -6.31
CA LEU A 521 30.98 33.70 -5.48
C LEU A 521 30.20 33.44 -4.20
N HIS A 522 29.61 34.46 -3.61
CA HIS A 522 28.87 34.31 -2.36
C HIS A 522 27.64 33.41 -2.47
N LYS A 523 26.82 33.57 -3.53
CA LYS A 523 25.68 32.67 -3.79
C LYS A 523 26.15 31.22 -4.02
N ARG A 524 27.30 31.04 -4.68
CA ARG A 524 27.86 29.72 -5.03
C ARG A 524 28.55 29.02 -3.86
N LEU A 525 29.11 29.78 -2.92
CA LEU A 525 29.80 29.23 -1.75
C LEU A 525 28.87 28.87 -0.60
N HIS A 526 27.75 29.61 -0.44
CA HIS A 526 26.86 29.51 0.72
C HIS A 526 25.47 28.91 0.44
N GLY A 527 25.13 28.61 -0.82
CA GLY A 527 23.79 28.14 -1.18
C GLY A 527 22.74 29.24 -1.03
N TRP A 528 21.53 29.00 -1.57
CA TRP A 528 20.47 30.02 -1.67
C TRP A 528 19.91 30.53 -0.32
N LEU A 529 20.09 29.78 0.76
CA LEU A 529 19.51 30.06 2.09
C LEU A 529 20.03 31.34 2.77
N TRP A 530 21.18 31.89 2.38
CA TRP A 530 21.75 33.04 3.10
C TRP A 530 21.24 34.41 2.64
N ASN A 531 20.58 34.53 1.46
CA ASN A 531 20.09 35.84 1.01
C ASN A 531 18.80 36.29 1.73
N SER A 532 18.00 35.37 2.27
CA SER A 532 16.77 35.70 2.99
C SER A 532 17.08 36.40 4.32
N TYR A 533 18.15 35.99 5.02
CA TYR A 533 18.55 36.56 6.30
C TYR A 533 19.14 37.98 6.22
N VAL A 534 19.75 38.36 5.10
CA VAL A 534 20.37 39.69 4.94
C VAL A 534 19.34 40.76 4.51
N PHE A 535 18.24 40.36 3.87
CA PHE A 535 17.14 41.28 3.56
C PHE A 535 16.39 41.70 4.82
N ALA A 536 16.06 40.74 5.70
CA ALA A 536 15.40 41.00 6.97
C ALA A 536 16.17 41.98 7.88
N PHE A 537 17.51 41.93 7.90
CA PHE A 537 18.32 42.83 8.73
C PHE A 537 18.53 44.24 8.14
N ARG A 538 18.25 44.43 6.85
CA ARG A 538 18.48 45.70 6.14
C ARG A 538 17.22 46.57 6.06
N GLU A 539 16.04 45.95 6.14
CA GLU A 539 14.76 46.66 6.29
C GLU A 539 14.57 47.22 7.71
N GLY A 540 15.12 46.56 8.74
CA GLY A 540 15.07 47.04 10.13
C GLY A 540 15.90 48.31 10.47
N ARG A 541 16.45 49.03 9.48
CA ARG A 541 17.25 50.26 9.71
C ARG A 541 16.90 51.46 8.82
N ARG A 542 15.86 51.40 7.99
CA ARG A 542 15.47 52.58 7.18
C ARG A 542 13.97 52.84 7.25
N LYS A 543 13.66 54.04 7.74
CA LYS A 543 12.39 54.78 7.75
C LYS A 543 11.38 54.37 8.82
N TRP A 544 11.29 55.19 9.88
CA TRP A 544 10.03 55.70 10.41
C TRP A 544 10.29 57.12 10.92
N ASN A 545 10.03 58.12 10.06
CA ASN A 545 9.85 59.52 10.45
C ASN A 545 8.48 59.94 9.92
N SER A 546 7.74 60.71 10.73
CA SER A 546 6.38 61.21 10.50
C SER A 546 5.27 60.19 10.81
N VAL A 547 4.19 60.42 11.57
CA VAL A 547 3.71 61.41 12.56
C VAL A 547 2.28 60.94 12.89
N LYS A 548 1.92 60.89 14.20
CA LYS A 548 0.57 61.03 14.82
C LYS A 548 -0.54 60.03 14.41
N ASP A 549 -1.46 59.58 15.26
CA ASP A 549 -1.89 59.99 16.59
C ASP A 549 -2.71 58.84 17.25
N SER A 550 -3.01 58.99 18.54
CA SER A 550 -3.97 58.21 19.38
C SER A 550 -3.45 56.99 20.17
N GLY A 551 -2.68 57.30 21.21
CA GLY A 551 -3.02 57.04 22.61
C GLY A 551 -3.59 55.67 23.03
N LEU A 552 -2.72 54.75 23.43
CA LEU A 552 -2.84 53.87 24.62
C LEU A 552 -1.63 52.92 24.69
N ARG A 553 -0.60 53.28 25.47
CA ARG A 553 0.35 52.35 26.13
C ARG A 553 1.41 53.12 26.94
N LYS A 554 1.04 53.49 28.16
CA LYS A 554 1.97 53.67 29.30
C LYS A 554 1.46 52.80 30.45
N SER A 555 1.83 51.54 30.38
CA SER A 555 1.73 50.49 31.40
C SER A 555 2.25 49.25 30.70
N TRP A 556 3.17 48.48 31.30
CA TRP A 556 3.86 47.30 30.75
C TRP A 556 5.27 47.45 30.13
N VAL A 557 6.11 48.38 30.61
CA VAL A 557 7.58 48.29 30.38
C VAL A 557 8.40 48.41 31.68
N GLY A 558 7.75 48.34 32.85
CA GLY A 558 8.42 48.47 34.16
C GLY A 558 8.64 47.18 34.96
N SER A 559 8.16 46.01 34.49
CA SER A 559 8.11 44.78 35.31
C SER A 559 8.91 43.59 34.79
N LEU A 560 9.66 43.74 33.69
CA LEU A 560 10.44 42.64 33.08
C LEU A 560 11.96 42.83 33.17
N SER A 561 12.44 43.91 33.80
CA SER A 561 13.87 44.14 34.04
C SER A 561 14.38 43.62 35.40
N ASN A 562 13.49 43.21 36.32
CA ASN A 562 13.89 42.82 37.69
C ASN A 562 13.84 41.31 37.98
N SER A 563 13.46 40.46 37.01
CA SER A 563 13.33 39.00 37.24
C SER A 563 14.43 38.15 36.60
N PHE A 564 15.48 38.76 36.03
CA PHE A 564 16.59 38.04 35.38
C PHE A 564 17.94 38.19 36.10
N SER A 565 17.98 38.81 37.28
CA SER A 565 19.22 39.05 38.05
C SER A 565 19.55 37.97 39.09
N HIS A 566 18.74 36.92 39.26
CA HIS A 566 18.94 35.93 40.33
C HIS A 566 19.33 34.51 39.91
N LEU A 567 19.64 34.25 38.64
CA LEU A 567 20.15 32.95 38.19
C LEU A 567 21.34 33.17 37.25
N VAL A 568 22.55 33.27 37.83
CA VAL A 568 23.88 32.81 37.34
C VAL A 568 24.98 33.57 38.13
N PRO A 569 25.63 32.95 39.13
CA PRO A 569 26.99 33.29 39.52
C PRO A 569 28.00 32.40 38.76
N CYS A 570 29.24 32.88 38.63
CA CYS A 570 30.41 32.25 37.97
C CYS A 570 30.52 32.38 36.44
N ALA A 571 30.95 33.56 35.98
CA ALA A 571 31.99 33.72 34.94
C ALA A 571 32.28 35.22 34.72
N HIS A 572 32.65 35.94 35.78
CA HIS A 572 33.31 37.24 35.64
C HIS A 572 34.81 37.02 35.81
N GLY A 573 35.50 36.87 34.68
CA GLY A 573 36.95 36.71 34.64
C GLY A 573 37.36 36.17 33.26
N ALA A 574 38.01 37.02 32.47
CA ALA A 574 38.48 36.79 31.09
C ALA A 574 37.44 37.03 29.97
N ALA A 575 36.97 38.27 29.85
CA ALA A 575 36.37 38.76 28.60
C ALA A 575 36.58 40.27 28.41
N ASP A 576 37.77 40.77 28.75
CA ASP A 576 38.28 42.01 28.18
C ASP A 576 39.48 41.62 27.31
N ASP A 577 39.46 42.11 26.07
CA ASP A 577 40.34 41.81 24.94
C ASP A 577 40.01 40.57 24.09
N LEU A 578 39.66 40.84 22.82
CA LEU A 578 39.35 39.93 21.69
C LEU A 578 37.88 39.50 21.51
N CYS A 579 37.04 40.38 20.93
CA CYS A 579 36.17 40.09 19.75
C CYS A 579 35.07 41.16 19.57
N GLY A 580 35.10 41.92 18.46
CA GLY A 580 34.10 42.95 18.13
C GLY A 580 32.78 42.47 17.53
N ASN A 581 32.23 41.30 17.90
CA ASN A 581 30.93 40.86 17.37
C ASN A 581 30.10 40.03 18.37
N LYS A 582 29.25 40.70 19.16
CA LYS A 582 28.42 40.14 20.23
C LYS A 582 27.46 39.02 19.79
N ASN A 583 27.01 39.03 18.53
CA ASN A 583 26.04 38.04 18.02
C ASN A 583 26.63 36.63 17.82
N TYR A 584 27.95 36.51 17.70
CA TYR A 584 28.59 35.20 17.48
C TYR A 584 28.90 34.46 18.79
N CYS A 585 29.13 35.20 19.89
CA CYS A 585 29.32 34.63 21.22
C CYS A 585 28.04 33.98 21.75
N ILE A 586 26.88 34.56 21.44
CA ILE A 586 25.55 34.02 21.77
C ILE A 586 25.32 32.68 21.07
N LEU A 587 25.71 32.53 19.81
CA LEU A 587 25.55 31.27 19.07
C LEU A 587 26.45 30.14 19.61
N ILE A 588 27.64 30.47 20.13
CA ILE A 588 28.56 29.49 20.75
C ILE A 588 28.02 29.08 22.13
N ALA A 589 27.46 30.01 22.90
CA ALA A 589 26.80 29.72 24.17
C ALA A 589 25.58 28.80 23.97
N ILE A 590 24.71 29.09 23.00
CA ILE A 590 23.56 28.23 22.65
C ILE A 590 24.02 26.83 22.22
N ARG A 591 25.11 26.75 21.45
CA ARG A 591 25.66 25.45 20.98
C ARG A 591 26.26 24.61 22.11
N LYS A 592 26.87 25.23 23.13
CA LYS A 592 27.34 24.54 24.34
C LYS A 592 26.17 24.08 25.22
N ILE A 593 25.17 24.94 25.42
CA ILE A 593 23.98 24.63 26.22
C ILE A 593 23.19 23.45 25.62
N VAL A 594 22.99 23.44 24.30
CA VAL A 594 22.27 22.35 23.60
C VAL A 594 23.06 21.04 23.59
N SER A 595 24.40 21.11 23.54
CA SER A 595 25.26 19.90 23.60
C SER A 595 25.27 19.26 24.98
N THR A 596 25.15 20.04 26.05
CA THR A 596 25.17 19.53 27.43
C THR A 596 23.79 19.04 27.88
N LEU A 597 22.70 19.62 27.37
CA LEU A 597 21.32 19.22 27.72
C LEU A 597 20.81 17.97 27.01
N LEU A 598 21.36 17.61 25.84
CA LEU A 598 20.81 16.50 25.03
C LEU A 598 21.65 15.22 25.04
N GLY A 599 22.86 15.19 25.62
CA GLY A 599 23.63 13.95 25.78
C GLY A 599 23.96 13.20 24.46
N VAL A 600 23.85 13.84 23.30
CA VAL A 600 24.15 13.23 21.99
C VAL A 600 25.47 13.79 21.44
N HIS A 601 26.53 13.00 21.55
CA HIS A 601 27.76 13.22 20.78
C HIS A 601 27.54 12.72 19.34
N ASN A 602 27.53 13.65 18.38
CA ASN A 602 27.46 13.47 16.92
C ASN A 602 26.07 13.56 16.28
N PHE A 603 25.62 14.80 16.06
CA PHE A 603 24.65 15.11 14.99
C PHE A 603 25.36 15.83 13.84
N SER A 604 25.39 15.18 12.66
CA SER A 604 26.00 15.68 11.43
C SER A 604 25.02 16.60 10.68
N PHE A 605 25.01 17.89 11.01
CA PHE A 605 24.42 18.90 10.12
C PHE A 605 25.31 19.07 8.87
N THR A 606 24.66 19.14 7.70
CA THR A 606 25.26 19.43 6.38
C THR A 606 26.43 20.41 6.47
N LYS A 607 27.60 20.02 5.94
CA LYS A 607 28.91 20.71 6.05
C LYS A 607 28.78 22.24 5.88
N VAL A 608 28.57 22.96 6.97
CA VAL A 608 28.85 24.40 7.07
C VAL A 608 30.35 24.52 6.80
N SER A 609 30.70 25.20 5.70
CA SER A 609 32.10 25.23 5.24
C SER A 609 33.01 25.71 6.36
N THR A 610 33.87 24.84 6.87
CA THR A 610 34.94 25.22 7.80
C THR A 610 35.73 26.37 7.17
N PHE A 611 35.88 27.47 7.92
CA PHE A 611 36.49 28.73 7.46
C PHE A 611 37.85 28.57 6.74
N LYS A 612 38.56 27.46 7.00
CA LYS A 612 39.85 27.10 6.40
C LYS A 612 39.80 26.69 4.92
N LYS A 613 38.64 26.64 4.23
CA LYS A 613 38.54 26.17 2.82
C LYS A 613 37.80 27.11 1.84
N LYS A 614 37.53 28.37 2.20
CA LYS A 614 36.71 29.29 1.36
C LYS A 614 37.40 29.71 0.05
N ALA A 615 38.65 30.19 0.10
CA ALA A 615 39.39 30.56 -1.12
C ALA A 615 39.65 29.39 -2.11
N PRO A 616 40.09 28.20 -1.65
CA PRO A 616 40.21 27.03 -2.53
C PRO A 616 38.88 26.62 -3.18
N LYS A 617 37.77 26.68 -2.43
CA LYS A 617 36.44 26.34 -2.96
C LYS A 617 35.96 27.38 -3.98
N ALA A 618 36.26 28.66 -3.78
CA ALA A 618 35.93 29.72 -4.73
C ALA A 618 36.59 29.47 -6.10
N ILE A 619 37.86 29.06 -6.10
CA ILE A 619 38.58 28.70 -7.33
C ILE A 619 37.97 27.48 -8.00
N LYS A 620 37.59 26.45 -7.23
CA LYS A 620 36.92 25.26 -7.75
C LYS A 620 35.58 25.60 -8.42
N GLU A 621 34.81 26.51 -7.82
CA GLU A 621 33.55 26.99 -8.40
C GLU A 621 33.75 27.84 -9.66
N ILE A 622 34.82 28.64 -9.73
CA ILE A 622 35.17 29.38 -10.96
C ILE A 622 35.56 28.40 -12.08
N ARG A 623 36.37 27.37 -11.79
CA ARG A 623 36.71 26.32 -12.77
C ARG A 623 35.46 25.59 -13.26
N LYS A 624 34.56 25.21 -12.35
CA LYS A 624 33.29 24.56 -12.70
C LYS A 624 32.39 25.46 -13.55
N PHE A 625 32.37 26.77 -13.26
CA PHE A 625 31.65 27.74 -14.07
C PHE A 625 32.24 27.87 -15.47
N ALA A 626 33.57 27.99 -15.59
CA ALA A 626 34.26 28.11 -16.86
C ALA A 626 34.08 26.88 -17.75
N LEU A 627 34.18 25.67 -17.17
CA LEU A 627 33.90 24.40 -17.88
C LEU A 627 32.49 24.37 -18.46
N LYS A 628 31.48 24.81 -17.68
CA LYS A 628 30.09 24.85 -18.16
C LYS A 628 29.86 25.95 -19.21
N ALA A 629 30.52 27.11 -19.06
CA ALA A 629 30.33 28.25 -19.94
C ALA A 629 31.04 28.08 -21.30
N MET A 630 32.23 27.47 -21.31
CA MET A 630 33.07 27.30 -22.49
C MET A 630 33.09 25.86 -23.02
N GLY A 631 32.53 24.88 -22.33
CA GLY A 631 32.42 23.50 -22.83
C GLY A 631 33.75 22.74 -22.99
N THR A 632 34.85 23.28 -22.48
CA THR A 632 36.20 22.68 -22.50
C THR A 632 36.48 21.94 -21.18
N LYS A 633 37.11 20.77 -21.27
CA LYS A 633 37.49 19.99 -20.09
C LYS A 633 38.74 20.53 -19.40
N ASP A 634 39.71 21.05 -20.15
CA ASP A 634 40.90 21.72 -19.61
C ASP A 634 40.62 23.22 -19.32
N VAL A 635 40.69 23.60 -18.04
CA VAL A 635 40.48 24.97 -17.56
C VAL A 635 41.69 25.42 -16.75
N ARG A 636 42.43 26.39 -17.28
CA ARG A 636 43.62 27.00 -16.67
C ARG A 636 43.23 28.34 -16.03
N VAL A 637 43.64 28.54 -14.78
CA VAL A 637 43.33 29.77 -14.01
C VAL A 637 44.61 30.58 -13.90
N ASP A 638 44.57 31.84 -14.35
CA ASP A 638 45.72 32.72 -14.34
C ASP A 638 46.21 33.05 -12.93
N VAL A 639 47.52 33.30 -12.80
CA VAL A 639 48.18 33.58 -11.53
C VAL A 639 47.68 34.87 -10.91
N LYS A 640 47.34 35.90 -11.70
CA LYS A 640 46.78 37.18 -11.18
C LYS A 640 45.39 36.97 -10.62
N LEU A 641 44.56 36.14 -11.26
CA LEU A 641 43.23 35.76 -10.75
C LEU A 641 43.31 34.99 -9.44
N ASN A 642 44.26 34.05 -9.36
CA ASN A 642 44.53 33.35 -8.12
C ASN A 642 44.93 34.37 -7.03
N LYS A 643 45.96 35.19 -7.24
CA LYS A 643 46.40 36.22 -6.28
C LYS A 643 45.25 37.15 -5.86
N HIS A 644 44.37 37.56 -6.77
CA HIS A 644 43.23 38.42 -6.46
C HIS A 644 42.21 37.75 -5.52
N ILE A 645 41.88 36.48 -5.73
CA ILE A 645 40.96 35.73 -4.85
C ILE A 645 41.56 35.56 -3.45
N TRP A 646 42.88 35.36 -3.38
CA TRP A 646 43.62 35.17 -2.13
C TRP A 646 44.01 36.47 -1.42
N SER A 647 43.88 37.64 -2.08
CA SER A 647 44.34 38.95 -1.56
C SER A 647 43.76 39.35 -0.20
N ARG A 648 42.55 38.89 0.12
CA ARG A 648 41.84 39.17 1.40
C ARG A 648 41.93 38.00 2.39
N GLY A 649 42.86 37.07 2.16
CA GLY A 649 43.08 35.88 2.99
C GLY A 649 42.07 34.75 2.77
N ILE A 650 42.38 33.57 3.31
CA ILE A 650 41.65 32.32 3.06
C ILE A 650 40.16 32.35 3.46
N ARG A 651 39.77 33.26 4.38
CA ARG A 651 38.43 33.36 4.96
C ARG A 651 37.51 34.36 4.25
N SER A 652 38.06 35.38 3.58
CA SER A 652 37.30 36.56 3.12
C SER A 652 37.42 36.78 1.61
N VAL A 653 36.92 35.83 0.82
CA VAL A 653 36.89 35.94 -0.64
C VAL A 653 35.95 37.07 -1.15
N PRO A 654 36.23 37.70 -2.30
CA PRO A 654 35.34 38.68 -2.91
C PRO A 654 33.91 38.15 -3.12
N ARG A 655 32.89 38.98 -2.88
CA ARG A 655 31.48 38.58 -3.01
C ARG A 655 31.08 38.33 -4.47
N ARG A 656 31.62 39.15 -5.37
CA ARG A 656 31.50 39.05 -6.83
C ARG A 656 32.87 39.28 -7.45
N ILE A 657 33.13 38.62 -8.57
CA ILE A 657 34.36 38.78 -9.34
C ILE A 657 34.03 38.85 -10.84
N ARG A 658 34.68 39.76 -11.55
CA ARG A 658 34.61 39.85 -13.01
C ARG A 658 35.78 39.07 -13.59
N VAL A 659 35.50 38.07 -14.40
CA VAL A 659 36.52 37.21 -15.03
C VAL A 659 36.36 37.23 -16.54
N ARG A 660 37.49 37.26 -17.24
CA ARG A 660 37.57 37.06 -18.69
C ARG A 660 37.96 35.60 -18.92
N ILE A 661 37.21 34.92 -19.78
CA ILE A 661 37.43 33.52 -20.13
C ILE A 661 37.65 33.43 -21.63
N SER A 662 38.85 33.02 -22.01
CA SER A 662 39.28 32.84 -23.40
C SER A 662 39.39 31.36 -23.70
N ARG A 663 38.72 30.87 -24.74
CA ARG A 663 38.98 29.53 -25.27
C ARG A 663 40.08 29.61 -26.32
N ARG A 664 41.20 28.93 -26.11
CA ARG A 664 42.38 28.94 -26.98
C ARG A 664 42.71 27.54 -27.47
N ARG A 665 43.36 27.43 -28.63
CA ARG A 665 43.96 26.18 -29.12
C ARG A 665 45.22 25.87 -28.33
N ASN A 666 45.47 24.57 -28.16
CA ASN A 666 46.64 24.06 -27.47
C ASN A 666 47.70 23.73 -28.53
N ASP A 667 48.84 24.43 -28.47
CA ASP A 667 49.91 24.30 -29.47
C ASP A 667 50.97 23.24 -29.08
N ASP A 668 50.80 22.57 -27.93
CA ASP A 668 51.65 21.47 -27.46
C ASP A 668 51.26 20.15 -28.17
N GLU A 669 52.21 19.51 -28.87
CA GLU A 669 51.99 18.26 -29.62
C GLU A 669 51.56 17.06 -28.73
N ASP A 670 51.90 17.09 -27.44
CA ASP A 670 51.56 16.04 -26.46
C ASP A 670 50.24 16.29 -25.69
N ALA A 671 49.44 17.28 -26.09
CA ALA A 671 48.23 17.67 -25.39
C ALA A 671 47.05 16.68 -25.58
N LYS A 672 46.42 16.26 -24.47
CA LYS A 672 45.23 15.38 -24.49
C LYS A 672 43.96 16.01 -25.06
N GLU A 673 43.86 17.33 -25.11
CA GLU A 673 42.67 18.06 -25.57
C GLU A 673 43.12 19.26 -26.43
N GLU A 674 42.48 19.45 -27.59
CA GLU A 674 42.85 20.48 -28.60
C GLU A 674 42.56 21.92 -28.15
N LEU A 675 41.59 22.12 -27.26
CA LEU A 675 41.14 23.44 -26.80
C LEU A 675 41.14 23.51 -25.26
N TYR A 676 41.73 24.56 -24.71
CA TYR A 676 41.69 24.86 -23.28
C TYR A 676 41.03 26.23 -23.02
N SER A 677 40.54 26.44 -21.80
CA SER A 677 40.02 27.74 -21.37
C SER A 677 40.93 28.40 -20.35
N LEU A 678 41.41 29.60 -20.69
CA LEU A 678 42.19 30.45 -19.80
C LEU A 678 41.27 31.46 -19.10
N VAL A 679 41.30 31.47 -17.77
CA VAL A 679 40.50 32.38 -16.93
C VAL A 679 41.39 33.44 -16.31
N THR A 680 41.18 34.71 -16.64
CA THR A 680 41.90 35.88 -16.13
C THR A 680 40.95 36.83 -15.37
N VAL A 681 41.49 37.75 -14.57
CA VAL A 681 40.72 38.85 -13.98
C VAL A 681 40.44 39.87 -15.08
N ALA A 682 39.20 40.31 -15.20
CA ALA A 682 38.85 41.44 -16.06
C ALA A 682 38.92 42.75 -15.29
N GLU A 683 39.25 43.85 -15.96
CA GLU A 683 39.26 45.19 -15.36
C GLU A 683 37.84 45.60 -14.93
N LEU A 684 37.76 46.26 -13.78
CA LEU A 684 36.49 46.70 -13.21
C LEU A 684 36.21 48.13 -13.67
N PRO A 685 35.06 48.42 -14.29
CA PRO A 685 34.66 49.81 -14.55
C PRO A 685 34.44 50.56 -13.23
N PRO A 686 34.64 51.89 -13.20
CA PRO A 686 34.57 52.71 -11.97
C PRO A 686 33.21 52.65 -11.24
N GLU A 687 32.14 52.23 -11.93
CA GLU A 687 30.79 52.07 -11.39
C GLU A 687 30.54 50.74 -10.63
N GLY A 688 31.51 49.82 -10.62
CA GLY A 688 31.46 48.55 -9.87
C GLY A 688 30.76 47.38 -10.59
N THR A 689 30.53 46.26 -9.88
CA THR A 689 30.07 44.96 -10.48
C THR A 689 28.55 44.74 -10.50
N LYS A 690 27.75 45.80 -10.31
CA LYS A 690 26.29 45.69 -10.16
C LYS A 690 25.61 45.99 -11.50
N GLY A 691 24.94 44.99 -12.10
CA GLY A 691 24.19 45.14 -13.36
C GLY A 691 24.92 44.67 -14.62
N LEU A 692 26.22 44.33 -14.53
CA LEU A 692 27.01 43.90 -15.69
C LEU A 692 26.71 42.45 -16.10
N GLY A 693 26.13 42.28 -17.30
CA GLY A 693 25.88 41.00 -17.97
C GLY A 693 27.12 40.40 -18.65
N THR A 694 26.92 39.31 -19.40
CA THR A 694 27.97 38.67 -20.21
C THR A 694 28.30 39.55 -21.41
N LYS A 695 29.59 39.87 -21.62
CA LYS A 695 30.08 40.61 -22.79
C LYS A 695 30.99 39.70 -23.63
N VAL A 696 30.75 39.61 -24.94
CA VAL A 696 31.67 38.95 -25.89
C VAL A 696 32.73 39.99 -26.29
N ILE A 697 33.99 39.59 -26.36
CA ILE A 697 35.11 40.44 -26.76
C ILE A 697 35.66 39.87 -28.07
N GLU A 698 35.68 40.69 -29.10
CA GLU A 698 36.34 40.42 -30.38
C GLU A 698 37.82 40.85 -30.25
N GLU A 699 38.76 40.13 -30.85
CA GLU A 699 40.21 40.25 -30.54
C GLU A 699 40.90 41.53 -31.07
N ASP A 700 40.15 42.50 -31.62
CA ASP A 700 40.69 43.78 -32.14
C ASP A 700 40.48 45.01 -31.22
N ASP A 701 40.08 44.82 -29.95
CA ASP A 701 39.92 45.91 -28.94
C ASP A 701 40.76 45.73 -27.66
#